data_AF-A0A8D3BKF4-F1
#
_entry.id   AF-A0A8D3BKF4-F1
#
_cell.length_a   1.000
_cell.length_b   1.000
_cell.length_c   1.000
_cell.angle_alpha   90.00
_cell.angle_beta   90.00
_cell.angle_gamma   90.00
#
_symmetry.space_group_name_H-M   'P 1'
#
loop_
_entity.id
_entity.type
_entity.pdbx_description
1 polymer ?
#
loop_
_entity_poly.entity_id
_entity_poly.type
_entity_poly.pdbx_seq_one_letter_code
_entity_poly.pdbx_strand_id
1 'polypeptide(L)'
;TNQSSAPLLSSLSFLLLLLLLLSLLPPPDRAELTDLFPYGTLSGDSVLAEGDDETSRVLSLPRPFYFYSSLFAQLYVATNGIISAQDLPMEKQYVDDGFPTDFPVVAPFLADIDTSGGRGQIYYRVTETPSVLNRVAQVVHRGFPDAKFTPTHAVVATWENVAAYEEQSRTSGPSNKVNTFQAVIGYDETDSYVLFLYPEGGLNFFGTRPKESYNVEIELPARVGFSRGEITYLIFSRTEGPHFSVTGDQETVKNLNQVGNTGIPGIWLFHTGNRYSFDNIVPASIGGLLATSPTGRLPLVNLSSESTVFEDYPDNTFEPDNQPEEDDYPLTGGDPEFQPAPAGGDHAEAPRPAGPDAPFHPEEPGRSESYGNEDVPLTSEPRYGVEPAARQYAPPHSPEAREEGGAKQNQQQQPQVKLLSDICGLSLLSIPYSRFQQQCSQNSFCSDYATGYCCHCRPGFYGNGRHCLPEGAPQRVSGKVSGTVTVGSTPVSLNNIDLHAYIVVGDGRAYTAISEVPEPVGWALMPVAPIGELFGWLFALELPNSQAGFKTTGAEFTRRAEITFYPGNERLSISQTARGLDDNNHLTVDTVVSGSVPFLPPGAEVTMDPFKETYQYYPSVATSSSVREFSVVSAERGSESFSFQLKQNITYRDCRHDNRAAAPETLQITMERVFVMYVKEERILRYAITNKISPVGGEWNTRPLVNPCYAGNHDCDTTAQCIPLEGQAFQCQCATGYRGDGRNCYDVDECAESSSSCGAHAQCVNLPGSHRCQCQSGYEFGYDGRTCVGKWQLFDVALVCPLRCIFGAHSAAYVDECSSSPCHVNARCINRLGSFQCQCQPGFDGDGFYCSEQEDEPELPVTPTQRPESVCERWRASLIEHYGGKPEPQQYVPQCEPDGQFSPVQCYGETTYCWCVDQDGREVPGTRSHDVVKPACLPSVAPPTMRPLPRPDVTPPTNAGVTLLYAQGQKIGALPLNGTRLDGTGSKTLLTLHGSIVVGIGYDCKENQVYWTDLSARTINRASLVPGAEPEILINTNLVSPEGLAVDVKRRLIFWVDSTPDVIESANLDGSGRQTLFDTDLVNPRAIIVVSSAGTLYWTDWNREAPKIECASVDGQNRRVVVSDGIGLPNALTFDSSSGQVCWADAGTKRLECISPDGSGRRVIHPTLNYPFSMVYYRGHFYYTDWRRDGVIVVSKDSSQFTDEYLPDQRSHLYGIAIATTDCLSGETGVRLEL
;
A
#
# COMPACT_ATOMS: atom_id res chain seq x y z
N THR A 1 -91.22 -2.13 21.11
CA THR A 1 -91.67 -0.78 20.70
C THR A 1 -90.91 0.26 21.51
N ASN A 2 -90.88 1.50 21.00
CA ASN A 2 -90.35 2.75 21.56
C ASN A 2 -90.46 2.90 23.10
N GLN A 3 -89.63 3.70 23.79
CA GLN A 3 -88.44 4.51 23.45
C GLN A 3 -87.76 4.85 24.80
N SER A 4 -86.43 5.04 24.86
CA SER A 4 -85.74 5.58 26.04
C SER A 4 -84.90 6.80 25.69
N SER A 5 -85.01 7.83 26.53
CA SER A 5 -84.49 9.19 26.29
C SER A 5 -83.16 9.46 26.99
N ALA A 6 -82.33 10.28 26.34
CA ALA A 6 -81.52 11.40 26.87
C ALA A 6 -81.19 11.42 28.39
N PRO A 7 -79.93 11.72 28.76
CA PRO A 7 -79.45 13.09 28.55
C PRO A 7 -78.15 13.20 27.72
N LEU A 8 -78.17 14.10 26.73
CA LEU A 8 -77.02 14.58 25.97
C LEU A 8 -77.07 16.11 25.97
N LEU A 9 -76.25 16.77 26.80
CA LEU A 9 -76.04 18.24 26.75
C LEU A 9 -74.87 18.77 27.58
N SER A 10 -74.43 18.10 28.65
CA SER A 10 -73.25 18.53 29.43
C SER A 10 -71.91 18.02 28.90
N SER A 11 -71.92 17.02 28.01
CA SER A 11 -70.70 16.45 27.41
C SER A 11 -70.09 17.34 26.32
N LEU A 12 -70.92 18.02 25.51
CA LEU A 12 -70.43 18.81 24.37
C LEU A 12 -69.52 19.96 24.80
N SER A 13 -69.86 20.72 25.84
CA SER A 13 -69.02 21.86 26.28
C SER A 13 -67.64 21.43 26.78
N PHE A 14 -67.55 20.25 27.40
CA PHE A 14 -66.27 19.69 27.83
C PHE A 14 -65.47 19.16 26.64
N LEU A 15 -66.14 18.52 25.68
CA LEU A 15 -65.52 18.05 24.45
C LEU A 15 -65.00 19.20 23.58
N LEU A 16 -65.76 20.30 23.46
CA LEU A 16 -65.37 21.47 22.67
C LEU A 16 -64.18 22.21 23.30
N LEU A 17 -64.13 22.33 24.62
CA LEU A 17 -62.99 22.93 25.32
C LEU A 17 -61.72 22.05 25.20
N LEU A 18 -61.89 20.72 25.28
CA LEU A 18 -60.80 19.77 25.07
C LEU A 18 -60.28 19.82 23.62
N LEU A 19 -61.17 19.91 22.63
CA LEU A 19 -60.82 20.06 21.21
C LEU A 19 -60.11 21.40 20.93
N LEU A 20 -60.53 22.50 21.56
CA LEU A 20 -59.85 23.80 21.45
C LEU A 20 -58.45 23.77 22.07
N LEU A 21 -58.27 23.12 23.21
CA LEU A 21 -56.95 22.90 23.82
C LEU A 21 -56.06 21.98 22.98
N LEU A 22 -56.63 20.94 22.36
CA LEU A 22 -55.92 20.07 21.41
C LEU A 22 -55.56 20.80 20.10
N SER A 23 -56.31 21.83 19.69
CA SER A 23 -55.98 22.68 18.52
C SER A 23 -54.98 23.80 18.81
N LEU A 24 -54.55 23.97 20.07
CA LEU A 24 -53.55 24.95 20.50
C LEU A 24 -52.22 24.31 20.95
N LEU A 25 -52.15 22.98 20.97
CA LEU A 25 -50.88 22.29 20.84
C LEU A 25 -50.48 22.34 19.35
N PRO A 26 -49.20 22.59 19.00
CA PRO A 26 -48.72 22.19 17.69
C PRO A 26 -48.95 20.67 17.53
N PRO A 27 -49.03 20.14 16.29
CA PRO A 27 -48.87 18.70 16.13
C PRO A 27 -47.56 18.28 16.83
N PRO A 28 -47.51 17.12 17.52
CA PRO A 28 -46.21 16.54 17.79
C PRO A 28 -45.55 16.34 16.43
N ASP A 29 -44.39 16.96 16.21
CA ASP A 29 -43.68 16.87 14.92
C ASP A 29 -43.36 15.41 14.65
N ARG A 30 -44.26 14.78 13.90
CA ARG A 30 -44.12 13.44 13.39
C ARG A 30 -43.28 13.55 12.13
N ALA A 31 -42.05 14.04 12.31
CA ALA A 31 -40.99 13.85 11.36
C ALA A 31 -40.93 12.35 11.07
N GLU A 32 -41.18 11.98 9.82
CA GLU A 32 -41.12 10.59 9.42
C GLU A 32 -39.66 10.14 9.52
N LEU A 33 -39.38 8.84 9.69
CA LEU A 33 -37.99 8.41 9.90
C LEU A 33 -37.09 8.75 8.69
N THR A 34 -37.71 8.94 7.52
CA THR A 34 -37.17 9.37 6.23
C THR A 34 -36.73 10.84 6.16
N ASP A 35 -37.21 11.71 7.05
CA ASP A 35 -36.84 13.14 7.00
C ASP A 35 -35.37 13.35 7.42
N LEU A 36 -34.69 14.35 6.89
CA LEU A 36 -33.36 14.73 7.36
C LEU A 36 -33.39 15.13 8.85
N PHE A 37 -32.28 14.94 9.57
CA PHE A 37 -32.13 15.50 10.91
C PHE A 37 -32.03 17.03 10.82
N PRO A 38 -32.57 17.80 11.78
CA PRO A 38 -32.55 19.26 11.74
C PRO A 38 -31.15 19.82 11.46
N TYR A 39 -31.05 20.70 10.48
CA TYR A 39 -29.80 21.31 10.00
C TYR A 39 -29.99 22.82 9.74
N GLY A 40 -28.95 23.48 9.24
CA GLY A 40 -28.98 24.89 8.86
C GLY A 40 -28.71 25.86 10.01
N THR A 41 -28.51 27.14 9.68
CA THR A 41 -28.10 28.17 10.66
C THR A 41 -29.08 28.37 11.81
N LEU A 42 -30.39 28.17 11.58
CA LEU A 42 -31.43 28.18 12.62
C LEU A 42 -31.32 27.00 13.61
N SER A 43 -30.70 25.90 13.20
CA SER A 43 -30.36 24.77 14.07
C SER A 43 -29.05 24.99 14.86
N GLY A 44 -28.28 26.04 14.55
CA GLY A 44 -26.96 26.32 15.12
C GLY A 44 -25.80 25.74 14.32
N ASP A 45 -26.02 25.37 13.06
CA ASP A 45 -25.00 24.77 12.19
C ASP A 45 -23.99 25.82 11.70
N SER A 46 -22.73 25.41 11.49
CA SER A 46 -21.77 26.17 10.69
C SER A 46 -22.05 25.96 9.21
N VAL A 47 -21.84 26.98 8.39
CA VAL A 47 -21.83 26.86 6.92
C VAL A 47 -20.38 26.74 6.45
N LEU A 48 -20.13 25.92 5.44
CA LEU A 48 -18.86 25.90 4.70
C LEU A 48 -18.69 27.21 3.89
N ALA A 49 -17.49 27.47 3.36
CA ALA A 49 -17.33 28.50 2.35
C ALA A 49 -17.94 28.03 1.01
N GLU A 50 -18.53 28.94 0.24
CA GLU A 50 -18.89 28.65 -1.15
C GLU A 50 -17.64 28.59 -2.01
N GLY A 51 -17.48 27.49 -2.74
CA GLY A 51 -16.34 27.28 -3.63
C GLY A 51 -16.30 25.88 -4.22
N ASP A 52 -15.16 25.60 -4.84
CA ASP A 52 -14.72 24.31 -5.37
C ASP A 52 -13.58 23.81 -4.46
N ASP A 53 -13.50 22.51 -4.20
CA ASP A 53 -12.55 21.84 -3.27
C ASP A 53 -12.46 22.39 -1.81
N GLU A 54 -13.37 23.30 -1.42
CA GLU A 54 -13.36 23.96 -0.11
C GLU A 54 -13.53 22.97 1.06
N THR A 55 -12.79 23.20 2.14
CA THR A 55 -12.71 22.31 3.31
C THR A 55 -12.98 23.05 4.61
N SER A 56 -13.81 22.46 5.48
CA SER A 56 -14.27 23.12 6.70
C SER A 56 -13.15 23.40 7.70
N ARG A 57 -13.20 24.55 8.38
CA ARG A 57 -12.47 24.75 9.65
C ARG A 57 -12.69 23.57 10.61
N VAL A 58 -11.62 23.13 11.26
CA VAL A 58 -11.57 21.92 12.08
C VAL A 58 -12.74 21.79 13.06
N LEU A 59 -13.56 20.77 12.87
CA LEU A 59 -14.70 20.44 13.72
C LEU A 59 -14.21 19.66 14.95
N SER A 60 -13.79 20.40 15.98
CA SER A 60 -13.33 19.83 17.25
C SER A 60 -14.48 19.13 17.99
N LEU A 61 -14.30 17.85 18.30
CA LEU A 61 -15.30 17.03 18.98
C LEU A 61 -15.14 17.13 20.51
N PRO A 62 -16.23 17.34 21.30
CA PRO A 62 -16.11 17.45 22.78
C PRO A 62 -15.59 16.17 23.45
N ARG A 63 -15.82 15.03 22.80
CA ARG A 63 -15.21 13.72 23.06
C ARG A 63 -14.73 13.13 21.74
N PRO A 64 -13.62 12.37 21.71
CA PRO A 64 -13.25 11.63 20.51
C PRO A 64 -14.24 10.50 20.23
N PHE A 65 -14.47 10.20 18.96
CA PHE A 65 -15.28 9.04 18.53
C PHE A 65 -14.37 7.92 18.01
N TYR A 66 -14.84 6.67 18.13
CA TYR A 66 -14.19 5.53 17.51
C TYR A 66 -14.51 5.46 16.02
N PHE A 67 -13.51 5.13 15.21
CA PHE A 67 -13.66 4.84 13.78
C PHE A 67 -12.59 3.81 13.39
N TYR A 68 -13.00 2.62 12.92
CA TYR A 68 -12.08 1.51 12.58
C TYR A 68 -11.02 1.27 13.69
N SER A 69 -11.48 0.99 14.91
CA SER A 69 -10.66 0.77 16.12
C SER A 69 -9.70 1.92 16.53
N SER A 70 -9.79 3.10 15.90
CA SER A 70 -8.97 4.28 16.20
C SER A 70 -9.83 5.42 16.77
N LEU A 71 -9.25 6.29 17.61
CA LEU A 71 -9.96 7.43 18.22
C LEU A 71 -9.59 8.74 17.54
N PHE A 72 -10.60 9.51 17.11
CA PHE A 72 -10.40 10.82 16.47
C PHE A 72 -11.18 11.91 17.22
N ALA A 73 -10.51 13.04 17.51
CA ALA A 73 -11.07 14.18 18.25
C ALA A 73 -11.40 15.39 17.37
N GLN A 74 -11.17 15.29 16.06
CA GLN A 74 -11.34 16.34 15.07
C GLN A 74 -11.91 15.73 13.79
N LEU A 75 -12.70 16.50 13.07
CA LEU A 75 -13.23 16.16 11.74
C LEU A 75 -13.13 17.36 10.80
N TYR A 76 -13.10 17.07 9.50
CA TYR A 76 -13.15 18.02 8.39
C TYR A 76 -14.26 17.58 7.43
N VAL A 77 -15.05 18.52 6.93
CA VAL A 77 -16.16 18.31 5.98
C VAL A 77 -15.82 19.11 4.72
N ALA A 78 -15.85 18.49 3.55
CA ALA A 78 -15.48 19.13 2.29
C ALA A 78 -16.66 19.24 1.32
N THR A 79 -16.51 20.10 0.30
CA THR A 79 -17.42 20.21 -0.84
C THR A 79 -17.75 18.85 -1.45
N ASN A 80 -16.70 18.06 -1.74
CA ASN A 80 -16.72 16.81 -2.50
C ASN A 80 -17.31 15.59 -1.73
N GLY A 81 -18.31 15.84 -0.89
CA GLY A 81 -19.20 14.83 -0.33
C GLY A 81 -18.56 13.86 0.66
N ILE A 82 -17.49 14.30 1.35
CA ILE A 82 -16.74 13.51 2.33
C ILE A 82 -16.59 14.21 3.68
N ILE A 83 -16.42 13.40 4.72
CA ILE A 83 -15.93 13.79 6.05
C ILE A 83 -14.64 13.02 6.31
N SER A 84 -13.54 13.70 6.64
CA SER A 84 -12.28 13.09 7.07
C SER A 84 -11.97 13.36 8.53
N ALA A 85 -11.15 12.51 9.13
CA ALA A 85 -10.63 12.66 10.49
C ALA A 85 -9.17 13.17 10.54
N GLN A 86 -8.62 13.56 9.38
CA GLN A 86 -7.36 14.28 9.23
C GLN A 86 -7.53 15.38 8.17
N ASP A 87 -6.49 16.19 7.96
CA ASP A 87 -6.46 17.19 6.90
C ASP A 87 -6.41 16.51 5.51
N LEU A 88 -7.04 17.13 4.50
CA LEU A 88 -7.29 16.48 3.22
C LEU A 88 -6.09 16.62 2.24
N PRO A 89 -5.79 15.58 1.44
CA PRO A 89 -4.87 15.70 0.32
C PRO A 89 -5.46 16.56 -0.82
N MET A 90 -4.69 16.80 -1.89
CA MET A 90 -5.20 17.48 -3.08
C MET A 90 -6.31 16.66 -3.76
N GLU A 91 -7.34 17.33 -4.28
CA GLU A 91 -8.52 16.73 -4.92
C GLU A 91 -8.19 15.56 -5.86
N LYS A 92 -7.28 15.79 -6.81
CA LYS A 92 -6.82 14.83 -7.83
C LYS A 92 -6.37 13.48 -7.26
N GLN A 93 -5.98 13.42 -5.99
CA GLN A 93 -5.54 12.21 -5.29
C GLN A 93 -6.70 11.36 -4.75
N TYR A 94 -7.94 11.88 -4.71
CA TYR A 94 -9.10 11.17 -4.14
C TYR A 94 -10.42 11.26 -4.92
N VAL A 95 -10.58 12.25 -5.83
CA VAL A 95 -11.78 12.37 -6.69
C VAL A 95 -11.58 11.65 -8.03
N ASP A 96 -10.56 12.04 -8.79
CA ASP A 96 -10.30 11.50 -10.14
C ASP A 96 -9.91 10.02 -10.16
N ASP A 97 -9.17 9.57 -9.14
CA ASP A 97 -8.58 8.23 -9.04
C ASP A 97 -9.60 7.20 -8.45
N GLY A 98 -9.15 6.22 -7.66
CA GLY A 98 -10.01 5.21 -7.02
C GLY A 98 -10.88 5.72 -5.85
N PHE A 99 -11.46 4.80 -5.08
CA PHE A 99 -11.97 5.14 -3.75
C PHE A 99 -10.76 5.27 -2.79
N PRO A 100 -10.60 6.37 -2.04
CA PRO A 100 -9.38 6.64 -1.27
C PRO A 100 -9.15 5.61 -0.15
N THR A 101 -7.98 4.96 -0.17
CA THR A 101 -7.55 3.93 0.80
C THR A 101 -6.43 4.41 1.74
N ASP A 102 -6.02 5.67 1.58
CA ASP A 102 -4.81 6.29 2.11
C ASP A 102 -5.06 7.30 3.25
N PHE A 103 -6.25 7.90 3.34
CA PHE A 103 -6.68 8.69 4.52
C PHE A 103 -8.02 8.22 5.12
N PRO A 104 -8.29 8.45 6.42
CA PRO A 104 -9.56 8.11 7.04
C PRO A 104 -10.72 8.90 6.42
N VAL A 105 -11.71 8.22 5.84
CA VAL A 105 -12.83 8.84 5.12
C VAL A 105 -14.16 8.22 5.50
N VAL A 106 -15.16 9.08 5.72
CA VAL A 106 -16.59 8.77 5.71
C VAL A 106 -17.17 9.45 4.47
N ALA A 107 -17.52 8.69 3.44
CA ALA A 107 -18.01 9.21 2.16
C ALA A 107 -19.52 8.91 2.00
N PRO A 108 -20.42 9.85 2.37
CA PRO A 108 -21.82 9.75 1.99
C PRO A 108 -22.05 9.90 0.47
N PHE A 109 -21.25 10.70 -0.25
CA PHE A 109 -21.36 10.85 -1.70
C PHE A 109 -20.08 11.47 -2.29
N LEU A 110 -18.97 10.72 -2.33
CA LEU A 110 -17.71 11.23 -2.90
C LEU A 110 -17.86 11.45 -4.42
N ALA A 111 -17.82 12.71 -4.82
CA ALA A 111 -17.83 13.18 -6.21
C ALA A 111 -17.33 14.64 -6.25
N ASP A 112 -16.98 15.14 -7.44
CA ASP A 112 -16.54 16.51 -7.69
C ASP A 112 -17.71 17.52 -7.57
N ILE A 113 -17.74 18.32 -6.51
CA ILE A 113 -18.93 19.10 -6.11
C ILE A 113 -18.60 20.58 -6.00
N ASP A 114 -19.19 21.36 -6.91
CA ASP A 114 -19.11 22.82 -6.91
C ASP A 114 -20.26 23.43 -6.10
N THR A 115 -19.94 24.31 -5.16
CA THR A 115 -20.91 25.12 -4.40
C THR A 115 -20.85 26.61 -4.76
N SER A 116 -19.95 27.00 -5.65
CA SER A 116 -19.72 28.41 -6.01
C SER A 116 -20.95 29.06 -6.66
N GLY A 117 -21.07 30.38 -6.49
CA GLY A 117 -22.19 31.15 -7.04
C GLY A 117 -23.56 30.77 -6.47
N GLY A 118 -23.60 30.25 -5.23
CA GLY A 118 -24.82 29.77 -4.58
C GLY A 118 -25.38 28.46 -5.12
N ARG A 119 -24.57 27.61 -5.78
CA ARG A 119 -24.98 26.28 -6.29
C ARG A 119 -25.07 25.22 -5.17
N GLY A 120 -25.81 25.56 -4.11
CA GLY A 120 -25.98 24.76 -2.90
C GLY A 120 -25.22 25.29 -1.69
N GLN A 121 -25.40 24.64 -0.55
CA GLN A 121 -24.77 25.00 0.73
C GLN A 121 -24.46 23.75 1.55
N ILE A 122 -23.40 23.81 2.36
CA ILE A 122 -22.98 22.69 3.20
C ILE A 122 -23.00 23.11 4.68
N TYR A 123 -23.86 22.47 5.46
CA TYR A 123 -24.09 22.77 6.87
C TYR A 123 -23.53 21.66 7.75
N TYR A 124 -22.78 22.01 8.78
CA TYR A 124 -22.12 21.04 9.64
C TYR A 124 -22.02 21.50 11.10
N ARG A 125 -22.14 20.54 12.03
CA ARG A 125 -22.00 20.77 13.49
C ARG A 125 -21.75 19.50 14.29
N VAL A 126 -21.24 19.69 15.51
CA VAL A 126 -21.44 18.73 16.61
C VAL A 126 -22.63 19.21 17.45
N THR A 127 -23.43 18.29 17.99
CA THR A 127 -24.61 18.62 18.80
C THR A 127 -24.85 17.60 19.92
N GLU A 128 -25.20 18.12 21.10
CA GLU A 128 -25.67 17.36 22.27
C GLU A 128 -27.21 17.42 22.39
N THR A 129 -27.91 17.92 21.37
CA THR A 129 -29.35 18.24 21.44
C THR A 129 -30.17 16.97 21.66
N PRO A 130 -30.93 16.85 22.78
CA PRO A 130 -31.58 15.58 23.14
C PRO A 130 -32.57 15.03 22.10
N SER A 131 -33.23 15.87 21.29
CA SER A 131 -34.11 15.39 20.21
C SER A 131 -33.32 14.68 19.10
N VAL A 132 -32.15 15.20 18.71
CA VAL A 132 -31.23 14.58 17.76
C VAL A 132 -30.70 13.27 18.31
N LEU A 133 -30.14 13.28 19.53
CA LEU A 133 -29.57 12.09 20.17
C LEU A 133 -30.60 10.96 20.34
N ASN A 134 -31.83 11.28 20.76
CA ASN A 134 -32.91 10.29 20.86
C ASN A 134 -33.33 9.73 19.49
N ARG A 135 -33.35 10.54 18.42
CA ARG A 135 -33.67 10.05 17.07
C ARG A 135 -32.56 9.16 16.50
N VAL A 136 -31.28 9.52 16.70
CA VAL A 136 -30.13 8.65 16.39
C VAL A 136 -30.26 7.32 17.13
N ALA A 137 -30.50 7.35 18.45
CA ALA A 137 -30.67 6.15 19.26
C ALA A 137 -31.81 5.25 18.74
N GLN A 138 -32.95 5.83 18.33
CA GLN A 138 -34.08 5.07 17.79
C GLN A 138 -33.75 4.37 16.47
N VAL A 139 -32.97 5.00 15.57
CA VAL A 139 -32.52 4.36 14.32
C VAL A 139 -31.50 3.27 14.62
N VAL A 140 -30.55 3.51 15.53
CA VAL A 140 -29.54 2.50 15.93
C VAL A 140 -30.20 1.25 16.53
N HIS A 141 -31.09 1.39 17.51
CA HIS A 141 -31.80 0.24 18.10
C HIS A 141 -32.74 -0.47 17.10
N ARG A 142 -33.12 0.16 15.98
CA ARG A 142 -33.91 -0.49 14.92
C ARG A 142 -33.05 -1.34 14.01
N GLY A 143 -31.89 -0.84 13.57
CA GLY A 143 -30.95 -1.59 12.73
C GLY A 143 -30.12 -2.64 13.49
N PHE A 144 -29.90 -2.40 14.78
CA PHE A 144 -29.19 -3.30 15.71
C PHE A 144 -30.04 -3.50 16.99
N PRO A 145 -31.02 -4.42 17.00
CA PRO A 145 -31.93 -4.63 18.13
C PRO A 145 -31.23 -4.99 19.46
N ASP A 146 -30.09 -5.69 19.39
CA ASP A 146 -29.25 -6.02 20.54
C ASP A 146 -28.34 -4.86 20.99
N ALA A 147 -28.52 -3.64 20.47
CA ALA A 147 -27.75 -2.47 20.89
C ALA A 147 -28.13 -1.98 22.28
N LYS A 148 -27.09 -1.57 23.03
CA LYS A 148 -27.19 -0.84 24.30
C LYS A 148 -26.45 0.49 24.15
N PHE A 149 -26.71 1.18 23.05
CA PHE A 149 -26.01 2.38 22.63
C PHE A 149 -26.87 3.61 22.88
N THR A 150 -26.32 4.58 23.60
CA THR A 150 -27.00 5.85 23.88
C THR A 150 -26.03 6.98 23.52
N PRO A 151 -26.14 7.57 22.32
CA PRO A 151 -25.19 8.57 21.86
C PRO A 151 -25.21 9.76 22.81
N THR A 152 -24.03 10.18 23.26
CA THR A 152 -23.86 11.39 24.06
C THR A 152 -23.68 12.62 23.19
N HIS A 153 -23.17 12.43 21.97
CA HIS A 153 -22.94 13.47 20.97
C HIS A 153 -23.35 12.95 19.59
N ALA A 154 -23.66 13.88 18.68
CA ALA A 154 -23.82 13.58 17.26
C ALA A 154 -23.13 14.64 16.41
N VAL A 155 -22.48 14.22 15.33
CA VAL A 155 -22.09 15.09 14.22
C VAL A 155 -23.21 15.05 13.18
N VAL A 156 -23.61 16.20 12.66
CA VAL A 156 -24.53 16.30 11.51
C VAL A 156 -23.80 17.09 10.43
N ALA A 157 -23.74 16.55 9.21
CA ALA A 157 -23.23 17.22 8.02
C ALA A 157 -24.22 17.03 6.87
N THR A 158 -24.65 18.13 6.25
CA THR A 158 -25.72 18.16 5.23
C THR A 158 -25.23 18.93 4.03
N TRP A 159 -25.24 18.29 2.87
CA TRP A 159 -25.06 18.93 1.58
C TRP A 159 -26.48 19.24 1.07
N GLU A 160 -26.85 20.53 1.02
CA GLU A 160 -28.16 21.01 0.58
C GLU A 160 -28.04 21.59 -0.83
N ASN A 161 -28.75 20.98 -1.78
CA ASN A 161 -28.84 21.42 -3.18
C ASN A 161 -27.48 21.70 -3.85
N VAL A 162 -26.45 20.92 -3.52
CA VAL A 162 -25.10 21.06 -4.11
C VAL A 162 -25.07 20.57 -5.56
N ALA A 163 -24.30 21.22 -6.43
CA ALA A 163 -24.18 20.84 -7.83
C ALA A 163 -23.01 19.88 -8.08
N ALA A 164 -23.03 19.24 -9.25
CA ALA A 164 -21.81 18.68 -9.83
C ALA A 164 -20.90 19.82 -10.30
N TYR A 165 -19.59 19.66 -10.16
CA TYR A 165 -18.63 20.50 -10.87
C TYR A 165 -18.81 20.34 -12.39
N GLU A 166 -18.72 21.45 -13.10
CA GLU A 166 -18.87 21.54 -14.55
C GLU A 166 -17.94 22.65 -15.05
N GLU A 167 -16.91 22.31 -15.84
CA GLU A 167 -16.19 23.32 -16.63
C GLU A 167 -17.19 24.13 -17.46
N GLN A 168 -17.08 25.47 -17.44
CA GLN A 168 -18.07 26.37 -18.05
C GLN A 168 -18.00 26.39 -19.58
N SER A 169 -18.49 25.30 -20.20
CA SER A 169 -18.77 25.21 -21.63
C SER A 169 -19.76 26.29 -22.07
N ARG A 170 -19.37 27.11 -23.05
CA ARG A 170 -20.16 28.26 -23.52
C ARG A 170 -21.49 27.88 -24.22
N THR A 171 -21.75 26.60 -24.47
CA THR A 171 -22.91 26.12 -25.24
C THR A 171 -23.98 25.39 -24.43
N SER A 172 -23.74 25.11 -23.15
CA SER A 172 -24.72 24.52 -22.24
C SER A 172 -24.65 25.23 -20.90
N GLY A 173 -25.76 25.86 -20.48
CA GLY A 173 -25.83 26.43 -19.14
C GLY A 173 -25.68 25.36 -18.05
N PRO A 174 -25.23 25.74 -16.84
CA PRO A 174 -24.96 24.80 -15.74
C PRO A 174 -26.15 23.88 -15.49
N SER A 175 -25.88 22.62 -15.22
CA SER A 175 -26.90 21.62 -14.91
C SER A 175 -27.69 22.04 -13.68
N ASN A 176 -29.01 22.12 -13.84
CA ASN A 176 -29.97 22.33 -12.76
C ASN A 176 -30.18 21.06 -11.89
N LYS A 177 -29.39 20.00 -12.10
CA LYS A 177 -29.41 18.81 -11.23
C LYS A 177 -28.57 19.09 -10.00
N VAL A 178 -29.24 19.17 -8.86
CA VAL A 178 -28.62 19.35 -7.54
C VAL A 178 -28.91 18.16 -6.64
N ASN A 179 -27.93 17.81 -5.80
CA ASN A 179 -28.04 16.73 -4.84
C ASN A 179 -28.25 17.30 -3.42
N THR A 180 -29.10 16.63 -2.65
CA THR A 180 -29.31 16.87 -1.23
C THR A 180 -29.18 15.55 -0.47
N PHE A 181 -28.22 15.48 0.45
CA PHE A 181 -27.94 14.28 1.25
C PHE A 181 -27.30 14.67 2.60
N GLN A 182 -27.39 13.77 3.58
CA GLN A 182 -26.92 14.03 4.94
C GLN A 182 -26.18 12.83 5.52
N ALA A 183 -25.07 13.11 6.20
CA ALA A 183 -24.38 12.17 7.09
C ALA A 183 -24.60 12.55 8.56
N VAL A 184 -24.89 11.56 9.39
CA VAL A 184 -25.02 11.74 10.85
C VAL A 184 -24.16 10.70 11.57
N ILE A 185 -23.15 11.16 12.31
CA ILE A 185 -22.27 10.32 13.12
C ILE A 185 -22.74 10.39 14.56
N GLY A 186 -23.44 9.36 15.04
CA GLY A 186 -23.84 9.22 16.44
C GLY A 186 -22.78 8.49 17.24
N TYR A 187 -22.32 9.03 18.36
CA TYR A 187 -21.26 8.39 19.15
C TYR A 187 -21.34 8.64 20.66
N ASP A 188 -20.61 7.81 21.40
CA ASP A 188 -20.28 8.02 22.81
C ASP A 188 -18.78 7.73 23.07
N GLU A 189 -18.36 7.68 24.34
CA GLU A 189 -16.95 7.44 24.72
C GLU A 189 -16.48 5.99 24.44
N THR A 190 -17.36 5.11 23.95
CA THR A 190 -17.11 3.67 23.77
C THR A 190 -17.43 3.16 22.36
N ASP A 191 -18.38 3.77 21.65
CA ASP A 191 -18.88 3.25 20.38
C ASP A 191 -19.40 4.34 19.42
N SER A 192 -19.56 3.99 18.14
CA SER A 192 -20.04 4.91 17.11
C SER A 192 -20.84 4.22 16.00
N TYR A 193 -21.76 4.99 15.42
CA TYR A 193 -22.63 4.59 14.33
C TYR A 193 -22.76 5.75 13.32
N VAL A 194 -22.67 5.45 12.03
CA VAL A 194 -22.87 6.42 10.94
C VAL A 194 -24.15 6.12 10.19
N LEU A 195 -24.94 7.17 9.96
CA LEU A 195 -26.12 7.15 9.09
C LEU A 195 -25.80 7.94 7.82
N PHE A 196 -26.14 7.37 6.66
CA PHE A 196 -26.30 8.12 5.41
C PHE A 196 -27.79 8.20 5.07
N LEU A 197 -28.24 9.41 4.73
CA LEU A 197 -29.65 9.75 4.51
C LEU A 197 -29.81 10.42 3.16
N TYR A 198 -30.55 9.76 2.28
CA TYR A 198 -30.88 10.22 0.94
C TYR A 198 -32.40 10.41 0.84
N PRO A 199 -32.92 11.65 0.91
CA PRO A 199 -34.35 11.89 0.83
C PRO A 199 -34.91 11.51 -0.55
N GLU A 200 -36.21 11.25 -0.62
CA GLU A 200 -36.90 10.96 -1.89
C GLU A 200 -36.77 12.16 -2.84
N GLY A 201 -36.29 11.92 -4.07
CA GLY A 201 -35.95 12.99 -5.02
C GLY A 201 -34.66 13.78 -4.69
N GLY A 202 -33.93 13.43 -3.63
CA GLY A 202 -32.72 14.13 -3.19
C GLY A 202 -31.49 13.92 -4.08
N LEU A 203 -31.42 12.86 -4.88
CA LEU A 203 -30.30 12.59 -5.79
C LEU A 203 -30.77 12.75 -7.24
N ASN A 204 -30.18 13.72 -7.95
CA ASN A 204 -30.51 14.11 -9.32
C ASN A 204 -29.31 13.96 -10.29
N PHE A 205 -28.08 13.88 -9.77
CA PHE A 205 -26.89 13.37 -10.47
C PHE A 205 -26.23 12.24 -9.68
N PHE A 206 -25.45 11.39 -10.36
CA PHE A 206 -24.94 10.11 -9.84
C PHE A 206 -23.44 9.90 -10.10
N GLY A 207 -22.76 10.95 -10.56
CA GLY A 207 -21.37 10.97 -10.98
C GLY A 207 -20.98 12.34 -11.53
N THR A 208 -19.69 12.56 -11.75
CA THR A 208 -19.08 13.85 -12.15
C THR A 208 -17.99 13.62 -13.20
N ARG A 209 -17.43 14.68 -13.81
CA ARG A 209 -16.42 14.58 -14.87
C ARG A 209 -15.04 15.03 -14.35
N PRO A 210 -13.95 14.26 -14.53
CA PRO A 210 -12.59 14.66 -14.12
C PRO A 210 -12.15 15.98 -14.75
N LYS A 211 -11.54 16.87 -13.96
CA LYS A 211 -11.18 18.25 -14.36
C LYS A 211 -10.14 18.33 -15.50
N GLU A 212 -9.46 17.23 -15.82
CA GLU A 212 -8.48 17.13 -16.92
C GLU A 212 -8.95 16.26 -18.12
N SER A 213 -10.23 15.85 -18.19
CA SER A 213 -10.74 14.89 -19.18
C SER A 213 -10.98 15.41 -20.60
N TYR A 214 -10.08 16.27 -21.12
CA TYR A 214 -10.19 17.11 -22.34
C TYR A 214 -10.57 16.44 -23.68
N ASN A 215 -10.78 15.12 -23.76
CA ASN A 215 -11.16 14.41 -25.00
C ASN A 215 -12.13 13.21 -24.81
N VAL A 216 -12.70 12.95 -23.63
CA VAL A 216 -13.63 11.80 -23.44
C VAL A 216 -14.78 12.11 -22.49
N GLU A 217 -16.01 11.77 -22.87
CA GLU A 217 -17.23 11.95 -22.04
C GLU A 217 -17.37 10.90 -20.92
N ILE A 218 -16.34 10.73 -20.07
CA ILE A 218 -16.36 9.81 -18.94
C ILE A 218 -16.91 10.51 -17.70
N GLU A 219 -18.16 10.21 -17.35
CA GLU A 219 -18.72 10.52 -16.03
C GLU A 219 -18.30 9.42 -15.04
N LEU A 220 -17.47 9.74 -14.05
CA LEU A 220 -17.11 8.82 -12.96
C LEU A 220 -18.29 8.71 -11.99
N PRO A 221 -18.78 7.50 -11.66
CA PRO A 221 -19.87 7.35 -10.72
C PRO A 221 -19.44 7.75 -9.30
N ALA A 222 -20.32 8.46 -8.59
CA ALA A 222 -20.08 8.88 -7.21
C ALA A 222 -19.86 7.67 -6.30
N ARG A 223 -18.99 7.80 -5.30
CA ARG A 223 -18.54 6.68 -4.46
C ARG A 223 -19.07 6.84 -3.04
N VAL A 224 -19.77 5.83 -2.52
CA VAL A 224 -20.29 5.83 -1.15
C VAL A 224 -19.59 4.75 -0.34
N GLY A 225 -19.07 5.09 0.84
CA GLY A 225 -18.30 4.14 1.63
C GLY A 225 -17.51 4.74 2.79
N PHE A 226 -16.55 3.96 3.25
CA PHE A 226 -15.70 4.25 4.38
C PHE A 226 -14.26 3.79 4.12
N SER A 227 -13.28 4.49 4.67
CA SER A 227 -11.86 4.12 4.61
C SER A 227 -11.18 4.35 5.94
N ARG A 228 -10.28 3.45 6.36
CA ARG A 228 -9.38 3.70 7.50
C ARG A 228 -8.20 4.61 7.13
N GLY A 229 -7.85 4.73 5.85
CA GLY A 229 -6.58 5.32 5.44
C GLY A 229 -5.35 4.49 5.82
N GLU A 230 -4.15 4.98 5.49
CA GLU A 230 -2.88 4.31 5.71
C GLU A 230 -2.72 3.85 7.16
N ILE A 231 -2.58 2.54 7.35
CA ILE A 231 -2.13 1.97 8.61
C ILE A 231 -0.60 1.91 8.56
N THR A 232 0.05 2.52 9.54
CA THR A 232 1.49 2.40 9.76
C THR A 232 1.78 1.03 10.36
N TYR A 233 2.18 0.06 9.55
CA TYR A 233 2.49 -1.30 10.00
C TYR A 233 3.86 -1.38 10.70
N LEU A 234 4.80 -0.54 10.25
CA LEU A 234 6.10 -0.22 10.83
C LEU A 234 6.43 1.25 10.51
N ILE A 235 7.39 1.86 11.22
CA ILE A 235 7.77 3.29 11.10
C ILE A 235 8.06 3.73 9.64
N PHE A 236 8.53 2.81 8.79
CA PHE A 236 8.84 3.06 7.36
C PHE A 236 7.99 2.21 6.40
N SER A 237 6.87 1.64 6.86
CA SER A 237 5.94 0.86 6.05
C SER A 237 4.51 1.32 6.32
N ARG A 238 4.03 2.23 5.47
CA ARG A 238 2.61 2.51 5.35
C ARG A 238 1.97 1.46 4.44
N THR A 239 0.75 1.08 4.75
CA THR A 239 -0.05 0.13 3.97
C THR A 239 -1.50 0.60 3.96
N GLU A 240 -2.14 0.52 2.80
CA GLU A 240 -3.56 0.86 2.62
C GLU A 240 -4.44 0.24 3.71
N GLY A 241 -5.33 1.05 4.28
CA GLY A 241 -6.24 0.61 5.32
C GLY A 241 -7.38 -0.25 4.77
N PRO A 242 -8.09 -1.00 5.64
CA PRO A 242 -9.37 -1.57 5.26
C PRO A 242 -10.33 -0.46 4.84
N HIS A 243 -10.92 -0.61 3.66
CA HIS A 243 -12.02 0.22 3.16
C HIS A 243 -13.30 -0.62 3.04
N PHE A 244 -14.45 0.04 2.96
CA PHE A 244 -15.76 -0.59 2.80
C PHE A 244 -16.58 0.25 1.81
N SER A 245 -16.86 -0.29 0.63
CA SER A 245 -17.70 0.40 -0.37
C SER A 245 -19.16 -0.05 -0.28
N VAL A 246 -20.09 0.90 -0.39
CA VAL A 246 -21.55 0.69 -0.45
C VAL A 246 -22.02 0.62 -1.90
N THR A 247 -21.32 1.29 -2.82
CA THR A 247 -21.64 1.36 -4.25
C THR A 247 -20.48 0.86 -5.11
N GLY A 248 -20.77 0.20 -6.24
CA GLY A 248 -19.77 -0.31 -7.18
C GLY A 248 -19.89 0.24 -8.60
N ASP A 249 -21.00 0.90 -8.92
CA ASP A 249 -21.36 1.36 -10.26
C ASP A 249 -22.43 2.48 -10.18
N GLN A 250 -22.72 3.12 -11.32
CA GLN A 250 -23.70 4.21 -11.38
C GLN A 250 -25.16 3.76 -11.11
N GLU A 251 -25.45 2.45 -11.05
CA GLU A 251 -26.80 1.92 -10.78
C GLU A 251 -27.04 1.68 -9.28
N THR A 252 -26.04 1.16 -8.57
CA THR A 252 -26.02 1.10 -7.10
C THR A 252 -26.10 2.49 -6.47
N VAL A 253 -25.47 3.51 -7.08
CA VAL A 253 -25.64 4.93 -6.66
C VAL A 253 -27.08 5.42 -6.86
N LYS A 254 -27.71 5.13 -8.01
CA LYS A 254 -29.12 5.51 -8.28
C LYS A 254 -30.12 4.88 -7.31
N ASN A 255 -29.78 3.74 -6.73
CA ASN A 255 -30.63 3.01 -5.79
C ASN A 255 -30.51 3.51 -4.34
N LEU A 256 -29.57 4.42 -4.01
CA LEU A 256 -29.31 4.87 -2.64
C LEU A 256 -30.53 5.47 -1.92
N ASN A 257 -31.41 6.18 -2.63
CA ASN A 257 -32.66 6.70 -2.06
C ASN A 257 -33.86 5.74 -2.18
N GLN A 258 -33.75 4.66 -2.96
CA GLN A 258 -34.82 3.68 -3.18
C GLN A 258 -34.73 2.47 -2.26
N VAL A 259 -33.53 2.12 -1.79
CA VAL A 259 -33.29 1.01 -0.85
C VAL A 259 -32.55 1.51 0.40
N GLY A 260 -32.44 0.66 1.42
CA GLY A 260 -31.72 0.99 2.66
C GLY A 260 -31.66 -0.19 3.62
N ASN A 261 -30.51 -0.40 4.26
CA ASN A 261 -30.24 -1.57 5.11
C ASN A 261 -31.04 -1.57 6.45
N THR A 262 -31.67 -0.45 6.81
CA THR A 262 -32.56 -0.33 7.97
C THR A 262 -34.01 -0.80 7.72
N GLY A 263 -34.30 -1.30 6.50
CA GLY A 263 -35.67 -1.60 6.08
C GLY A 263 -36.54 -0.35 5.87
N ILE A 264 -35.91 0.79 5.62
CA ILE A 264 -36.53 2.04 5.16
C ILE A 264 -35.71 2.54 3.96
N PRO A 265 -36.34 2.85 2.80
CA PRO A 265 -35.65 3.49 1.66
C PRO A 265 -34.88 4.75 2.08
N GLY A 266 -33.71 4.97 1.47
CA GLY A 266 -32.90 6.16 1.72
C GLY A 266 -32.15 6.19 3.05
N ILE A 267 -32.37 5.24 3.96
CA ILE A 267 -31.73 5.20 5.28
C ILE A 267 -30.77 4.02 5.38
N TRP A 268 -29.48 4.36 5.35
CA TRP A 268 -28.37 3.42 5.51
C TRP A 268 -27.70 3.67 6.85
N LEU A 269 -27.65 2.64 7.69
CA LEU A 269 -27.01 2.66 8.99
C LEU A 269 -25.83 1.67 9.02
N PHE A 270 -24.71 2.16 9.51
CA PHE A 270 -23.49 1.38 9.71
C PHE A 270 -23.03 1.54 11.15
N HIS A 271 -22.56 0.45 11.75
CA HIS A 271 -21.70 0.51 12.93
C HIS A 271 -20.26 0.73 12.48
N THR A 272 -19.56 1.61 13.18
CA THR A 272 -18.20 2.08 12.82
C THR A 272 -17.24 2.14 14.01
N GLY A 273 -17.74 1.83 15.21
CA GLY A 273 -17.05 1.98 16.47
C GLY A 273 -16.27 0.74 16.92
N ASN A 274 -15.99 0.64 18.23
CA ASN A 274 -15.13 -0.41 18.78
C ASN A 274 -15.87 -1.72 19.08
N ARG A 275 -17.21 -1.72 19.11
CA ARG A 275 -18.02 -2.82 19.67
C ARG A 275 -17.97 -4.15 18.92
N TYR A 276 -17.78 -4.14 17.61
CA TYR A 276 -17.56 -5.34 16.79
C TYR A 276 -16.09 -5.39 16.38
N SER A 277 -15.17 -5.56 17.35
CA SER A 277 -13.72 -5.30 17.23
C SER A 277 -12.93 -6.15 16.21
N PHE A 278 -13.62 -6.93 15.37
CA PHE A 278 -13.06 -7.72 14.27
C PHE A 278 -13.72 -7.42 12.91
N ASP A 279 -14.86 -6.73 12.89
CA ASP A 279 -15.59 -6.31 11.69
C ASP A 279 -15.50 -4.79 11.55
N ASN A 280 -14.67 -4.32 10.62
CA ASN A 280 -14.30 -2.91 10.45
C ASN A 280 -15.47 -1.93 10.31
N ILE A 281 -16.49 -2.32 9.55
CA ILE A 281 -17.75 -1.61 9.31
C ILE A 281 -18.83 -2.68 9.23
N VAL A 282 -19.90 -2.57 10.04
CA VAL A 282 -21.02 -3.52 10.01
C VAL A 282 -22.30 -2.83 9.52
N PRO A 283 -22.91 -3.25 8.41
CA PRO A 283 -24.22 -2.74 7.97
C PRO A 283 -25.36 -3.30 8.83
N ALA A 284 -26.39 -2.49 9.09
CA ALA A 284 -27.61 -2.93 9.75
C ALA A 284 -28.25 -4.14 9.02
N SER A 285 -28.77 -5.11 9.80
CA SER A 285 -29.13 -6.44 9.29
C SER A 285 -30.44 -6.96 9.89
N ILE A 286 -31.59 -6.40 9.48
CA ILE A 286 -32.92 -6.79 9.99
C ILE A 286 -33.43 -8.06 9.28
N GLY A 287 -33.29 -9.21 9.94
CA GLY A 287 -33.62 -10.53 9.37
C GLY A 287 -35.11 -10.94 9.39
N GLY A 288 -35.86 -10.53 8.37
CA GLY A 288 -36.95 -11.34 7.77
C GLY A 288 -38.36 -11.38 8.41
N LEU A 289 -39.28 -12.01 7.65
CA LEU A 289 -40.68 -12.36 7.97
C LEU A 289 -41.71 -11.23 8.19
N LEU A 290 -42.26 -10.74 7.08
CA LEU A 290 -43.73 -10.61 6.98
C LEU A 290 -44.29 -11.89 6.33
N ALA A 291 -45.05 -12.67 7.07
CA ALA A 291 -45.67 -13.90 6.58
C ALA A 291 -47.20 -13.79 6.56
N THR A 292 -47.82 -14.02 5.40
CA THR A 292 -49.01 -14.87 5.28
C THR A 292 -49.39 -15.14 3.83
N SER A 293 -49.83 -16.37 3.56
CA SER A 293 -50.68 -16.71 2.41
C SER A 293 -51.83 -17.59 2.94
N PRO A 294 -53.07 -17.35 2.50
CA PRO A 294 -54.13 -18.35 2.70
C PRO A 294 -54.92 -18.70 1.43
N THR A 295 -55.22 -20.01 1.30
CA THR A 295 -56.17 -20.66 0.36
C THR A 295 -55.72 -20.83 -1.11
N GLY A 296 -55.97 -22.02 -1.70
CA GLY A 296 -55.60 -22.33 -3.10
C GLY A 296 -55.98 -23.71 -3.66
N ARG A 297 -55.91 -24.79 -2.84
CA ARG A 297 -56.31 -26.20 -3.14
C ARG A 297 -55.56 -27.01 -4.24
N LEU A 298 -54.82 -28.00 -3.74
CA LEU A 298 -54.82 -29.43 -4.19
C LEU A 298 -54.15 -29.83 -5.55
N PRO A 299 -53.76 -31.11 -5.73
CA PRO A 299 -52.65 -31.50 -6.63
C PRO A 299 -52.99 -32.60 -7.66
N LEU A 300 -52.00 -33.04 -8.47
CA LEU A 300 -51.55 -34.46 -8.65
C LEU A 300 -50.62 -34.69 -9.88
N VAL A 301 -49.45 -35.30 -9.63
CA VAL A 301 -48.83 -36.43 -10.39
C VAL A 301 -48.36 -36.26 -11.87
N ASN A 302 -47.04 -36.46 -12.06
CA ASN A 302 -46.32 -37.06 -13.24
C ASN A 302 -46.49 -36.40 -14.64
N LEU A 303 -45.62 -36.62 -15.65
CA LEU A 303 -44.57 -37.63 -15.89
C LEU A 303 -43.43 -37.05 -16.78
N SER A 304 -42.23 -37.62 -16.68
CA SER A 304 -41.13 -37.76 -17.69
C SER A 304 -40.98 -36.85 -18.94
N SER A 305 -39.74 -36.35 -19.11
CA SER A 305 -38.87 -36.47 -20.31
C SER A 305 -39.10 -35.71 -21.64
N GLU A 306 -37.97 -35.22 -22.16
CA GLU A 306 -37.62 -34.94 -23.57
C GLU A 306 -38.17 -33.68 -24.28
N SER A 307 -37.58 -33.36 -25.44
CA SER A 307 -37.42 -32.00 -25.99
C SER A 307 -37.55 -31.96 -27.53
N THR A 308 -37.96 -30.82 -28.13
CA THR A 308 -37.64 -30.42 -29.54
C THR A 308 -38.19 -29.03 -29.98
N VAL A 309 -37.29 -28.13 -30.41
CA VAL A 309 -37.19 -27.49 -31.77
C VAL A 309 -38.40 -26.76 -32.44
N PHE A 310 -38.26 -25.41 -32.64
CA PHE A 310 -38.71 -24.50 -33.76
C PHE A 310 -40.23 -24.45 -34.17
N GLU A 311 -40.81 -23.49 -34.95
CA GLU A 311 -40.37 -22.30 -35.75
C GLU A 311 -41.48 -21.19 -35.85
N ASP A 312 -41.23 -20.11 -36.62
CA ASP A 312 -42.13 -19.21 -37.43
C ASP A 312 -42.34 -17.68 -37.10
N TYR A 313 -42.57 -16.87 -38.18
CA TYR A 313 -42.63 -15.37 -38.29
C TYR A 313 -43.97 -14.88 -38.99
N PRO A 314 -44.26 -13.59 -39.43
CA PRO A 314 -43.51 -12.31 -39.57
C PRO A 314 -44.19 -11.07 -38.85
N ASP A 315 -44.28 -9.76 -39.26
CA ASP A 315 -44.15 -8.99 -40.53
C ASP A 315 -44.15 -7.42 -40.41
N ASN A 316 -43.46 -6.68 -41.33
CA ASN A 316 -43.65 -5.30 -41.92
C ASN A 316 -43.95 -3.99 -41.07
N THR A 317 -43.61 -2.70 -41.41
CA THR A 317 -42.87 -1.97 -42.52
C THR A 317 -42.56 -0.44 -42.27
N PHE A 318 -41.34 0.06 -42.64
CA PHE A 318 -40.91 1.37 -43.30
C PHE A 318 -40.87 2.83 -42.67
N GLU A 319 -40.20 3.79 -43.39
CA GLU A 319 -39.32 4.97 -43.01
C GLU A 319 -39.82 6.46 -43.35
N PRO A 320 -39.04 7.56 -43.68
CA PRO A 320 -38.10 8.49 -42.92
C PRO A 320 -38.20 10.07 -43.16
N ASP A 321 -37.22 10.90 -42.65
CA ASP A 321 -36.53 12.15 -43.20
C ASP A 321 -36.84 13.68 -42.92
N ASN A 322 -35.75 14.52 -42.90
CA ASN A 322 -35.42 16.00 -43.14
C ASN A 322 -35.75 17.29 -42.26
N GLN A 323 -34.74 18.18 -42.03
CA GLN A 323 -34.54 19.42 -41.14
C GLN A 323 -34.05 20.67 -41.95
N PRO A 324 -33.85 21.92 -41.42
CA PRO A 324 -32.52 22.45 -40.92
C PRO A 324 -32.48 23.77 -40.03
N GLU A 325 -31.27 24.31 -39.75
CA GLU A 325 -30.85 25.76 -39.60
C GLU A 325 -30.99 26.58 -38.26
N GLU A 326 -30.39 27.80 -38.17
CA GLU A 326 -29.58 28.32 -36.99
C GLU A 326 -29.65 29.87 -36.65
N ASP A 327 -28.51 30.58 -36.41
CA ASP A 327 -28.20 32.06 -36.24
C ASP A 327 -28.20 32.84 -34.84
N ASP A 328 -26.99 33.33 -34.44
CA ASP A 328 -26.50 34.62 -33.83
C ASP A 328 -26.78 35.20 -32.36
N TYR A 329 -25.91 36.15 -31.90
CA TYR A 329 -25.68 36.69 -30.50
C TYR A 329 -25.87 38.27 -30.35
N PRO A 330 -25.19 39.15 -29.53
CA PRO A 330 -24.29 39.10 -28.31
C PRO A 330 -24.45 40.23 -27.20
N LEU A 331 -23.52 40.31 -26.18
CA LEU A 331 -23.21 41.41 -25.18
C LEU A 331 -24.21 41.64 -23.98
N THR A 332 -23.99 42.31 -22.80
CA THR A 332 -22.92 42.98 -21.96
C THR A 332 -23.47 43.21 -20.50
N GLY A 333 -22.80 43.62 -19.39
CA GLY A 333 -21.38 43.86 -18.99
C GLY A 333 -21.16 45.09 -18.01
N GLY A 334 -20.54 44.93 -16.80
CA GLY A 334 -20.01 46.04 -15.93
C GLY A 334 -20.05 45.90 -14.36
N ASP A 335 -19.06 46.45 -13.62
CA ASP A 335 -18.80 46.43 -12.13
C ASP A 335 -19.23 47.76 -11.38
N PRO A 336 -18.76 48.21 -10.16
CA PRO A 336 -17.90 47.68 -9.03
C PRO A 336 -18.29 48.10 -7.53
N GLU A 337 -17.34 47.92 -6.55
CA GLU A 337 -16.99 48.77 -5.34
C GLU A 337 -17.29 48.44 -3.81
N PHE A 338 -16.20 48.15 -3.04
CA PHE A 338 -15.65 48.78 -1.77
C PHE A 338 -16.21 48.70 -0.28
N GLN A 339 -15.44 48.01 0.60
CA GLN A 339 -14.75 48.48 1.88
C GLN A 339 -15.41 48.58 3.34
N PRO A 340 -14.63 48.68 4.49
CA PRO A 340 -14.89 47.88 5.74
C PRO A 340 -14.70 48.51 7.20
N ALA A 341 -14.80 47.65 8.25
CA ALA A 341 -14.22 47.71 9.66
C ALA A 341 -14.82 48.71 10.72
N PRO A 342 -14.40 48.84 12.03
CA PRO A 342 -13.40 48.13 12.90
C PRO A 342 -13.71 47.93 14.46
N ALA A 343 -12.73 47.36 15.23
CA ALA A 343 -12.39 47.52 16.70
C ALA A 343 -13.28 46.97 17.87
N GLY A 344 -12.81 46.66 19.11
CA GLY A 344 -11.44 46.58 19.73
C GLY A 344 -11.39 46.40 21.29
N GLY A 345 -10.20 46.04 21.88
CA GLY A 345 -9.88 45.92 23.36
C GLY A 345 -9.88 44.48 23.95
N ASP A 346 -9.46 44.11 25.19
CA ASP A 346 -8.61 44.65 26.31
C ASP A 346 -8.56 43.57 27.47
N HIS A 347 -7.74 43.45 28.56
CA HIS A 347 -6.63 44.18 29.24
C HIS A 347 -5.74 43.23 30.15
N ALA A 348 -4.97 43.73 31.15
CA ALA A 348 -3.98 43.01 32.04
C ALA A 348 -4.53 42.49 33.43
N GLU A 349 -3.82 41.98 34.48
CA GLU A 349 -2.39 42.00 34.97
C GLU A 349 -2.03 40.82 35.97
N ALA A 350 -0.96 40.89 36.82
CA ALA A 350 -0.44 39.82 37.74
C ALA A 350 -0.03 40.34 39.17
N PRO A 351 0.46 39.49 40.14
CA PRO A 351 1.90 39.55 40.54
C PRO A 351 2.55 38.28 41.19
N ARG A 352 3.88 38.37 41.46
CA ARG A 352 4.81 37.44 42.20
C ARG A 352 5.19 38.02 43.60
N PRO A 353 6.22 37.62 44.42
CA PRO A 353 7.38 36.67 44.33
C PRO A 353 7.47 35.68 45.56
N ALA A 354 8.57 35.07 46.05
CA ALA A 354 10.04 35.17 45.87
C ALA A 354 10.83 33.87 46.27
N GLY A 355 12.18 33.92 46.26
CA GLY A 355 13.12 32.89 46.79
C GLY A 355 13.67 33.23 48.19
N PRO A 356 14.97 32.97 48.57
CA PRO A 356 16.17 32.62 47.77
C PRO A 356 16.79 31.25 48.20
N ASP A 357 18.05 30.79 48.00
CA ASP A 357 19.42 31.38 48.02
C ASP A 357 20.49 30.54 47.25
N ALA A 358 21.74 31.03 47.17
CA ALA A 358 22.90 30.39 46.51
C ALA A 358 24.22 30.55 47.35
N PRO A 359 25.44 30.65 46.75
CA PRO A 359 26.38 29.55 46.43
C PRO A 359 27.72 29.59 47.21
N PHE A 360 28.62 28.59 47.04
CA PHE A 360 30.05 28.70 47.41
C PHE A 360 31.03 27.80 46.59
N HIS A 361 32.28 28.26 46.52
CA HIS A 361 33.52 27.65 45.96
C HIS A 361 34.59 27.56 47.10
N PRO A 362 35.86 27.12 46.90
CA PRO A 362 36.47 26.07 46.04
C PRO A 362 37.40 25.13 46.86
N GLU A 363 38.22 24.26 46.21
CA GLU A 363 39.70 24.08 46.43
C GLU A 363 40.28 22.76 45.82
N GLU A 364 41.56 22.79 45.42
CA GLU A 364 42.44 21.61 45.17
C GLU A 364 43.41 21.44 46.39
N PRO A 365 44.56 20.69 46.37
CA PRO A 365 45.06 19.64 45.46
C PRO A 365 45.69 18.38 46.13
N GLY A 366 45.66 17.25 45.42
CA GLY A 366 46.63 16.14 45.56
C GLY A 366 46.52 15.25 46.82
N ARG A 367 47.42 14.28 47.07
CA ARG A 367 48.48 13.66 46.23
C ARG A 367 48.92 12.31 46.87
N SER A 368 49.42 11.36 46.05
CA SER A 368 50.24 10.18 46.45
C SER A 368 49.50 9.03 47.20
N GLU A 369 49.94 7.77 47.23
CA GLU A 369 50.85 6.93 46.40
C GLU A 369 50.79 5.47 46.90
N SER A 370 51.30 4.49 46.11
CA SER A 370 51.77 3.14 46.53
C SER A 370 50.73 2.19 47.18
N TYR A 371 50.66 0.89 46.88
CA TYR A 371 51.61 -0.10 46.35
C TYR A 371 50.98 -0.80 45.13
N GLY A 372 51.66 -1.35 44.12
CA GLY A 372 52.83 -2.24 44.06
C GLY A 372 52.43 -3.40 43.12
N ASN A 373 53.09 -3.69 41.98
CA ASN A 373 54.28 -4.55 41.83
C ASN A 373 54.17 -5.87 42.64
N GLU A 374 54.29 -7.08 42.08
CA GLU A 374 55.34 -7.68 41.20
C GLU A 374 54.70 -8.75 40.25
N ASP A 375 55.06 -8.91 38.97
CA ASP A 375 56.24 -9.56 38.33
C ASP A 375 56.29 -11.12 38.29
N VAL A 376 56.06 -11.71 37.08
CA VAL A 376 56.82 -12.88 36.49
C VAL A 376 56.63 -14.29 37.18
N PRO A 377 57.00 -15.51 36.63
CA PRO A 377 57.44 -16.03 35.31
C PRO A 377 56.58 -17.20 34.70
N LEU A 378 57.14 -17.85 33.66
CA LEU A 378 56.91 -19.18 33.04
C LEU A 378 56.57 -20.35 34.05
N THR A 379 55.99 -21.52 33.71
CA THR A 379 56.45 -22.60 32.77
C THR A 379 55.45 -23.78 32.55
N SER A 380 55.54 -24.46 31.38
CA SER A 380 55.36 -25.92 31.04
C SER A 380 54.29 -26.88 31.65
N GLU A 381 53.92 -27.90 30.84
CA GLU A 381 53.05 -29.08 31.13
C GLU A 381 53.43 -29.92 32.39
N PRO A 382 52.58 -30.90 32.80
CA PRO A 382 52.83 -32.28 32.34
C PRO A 382 51.60 -33.11 31.90
N ARG A 383 51.86 -34.13 31.07
CA ARG A 383 50.91 -35.18 30.62
C ARG A 383 50.92 -36.41 31.52
N TYR A 384 49.85 -37.21 31.46
CA TYR A 384 49.81 -38.68 31.23
C TYR A 384 48.36 -38.99 30.77
N GLY A 385 48.04 -39.90 29.84
CA GLY A 385 48.61 -41.23 29.53
C GLY A 385 47.72 -42.29 30.20
N VAL A 386 47.14 -43.28 29.51
CA VAL A 386 47.78 -44.30 28.67
C VAL A 386 46.86 -44.80 27.54
N GLU A 387 47.47 -45.19 26.40
CA GLU A 387 46.87 -45.82 25.20
C GLU A 387 47.20 -47.35 25.19
N PRO A 388 46.58 -48.22 24.35
CA PRO A 388 47.17 -48.44 23.02
C PRO A 388 46.22 -48.89 21.88
N ALA A 389 46.65 -48.69 20.63
CA ALA A 389 46.12 -49.35 19.42
C ALA A 389 46.82 -50.73 19.18
N ALA A 390 46.68 -51.53 18.10
CA ALA A 390 46.01 -51.49 16.78
C ALA A 390 45.98 -52.95 16.19
N ARG A 391 45.65 -53.11 14.88
CA ARG A 391 45.93 -54.29 13.99
C ARG A 391 45.02 -55.53 14.17
N GLN A 392 44.77 -56.42 13.18
CA GLN A 392 45.15 -56.51 11.75
C GLN A 392 44.26 -57.51 10.95
N TYR A 393 44.27 -57.39 9.61
CA TYR A 393 44.01 -58.40 8.55
C TYR A 393 42.70 -59.24 8.49
N ALA A 394 42.24 -59.43 7.24
CA ALA A 394 41.36 -60.50 6.75
C ALA A 394 42.18 -61.43 5.81
N PRO A 395 41.65 -62.47 5.11
CA PRO A 395 40.30 -63.10 5.09
C PRO A 395 40.38 -64.62 5.44
N PRO A 396 39.38 -65.50 5.13
CA PRO A 396 39.27 -66.08 3.77
C PRO A 396 37.85 -66.51 3.26
N HIS A 397 37.72 -66.52 1.93
CA HIS A 397 36.92 -67.40 1.03
C HIS A 397 35.46 -67.88 1.32
N SER A 398 34.66 -67.82 0.25
CA SER A 398 33.40 -68.55 0.00
C SER A 398 33.62 -70.02 -0.44
N PRO A 399 32.56 -70.84 -0.60
CA PRO A 399 32.14 -71.19 -1.98
C PRO A 399 30.63 -71.51 -2.21
N GLU A 400 30.13 -71.11 -3.40
CA GLU A 400 29.28 -71.88 -4.36
C GLU A 400 27.87 -72.41 -3.94
N ALA A 401 26.91 -72.73 -4.83
CA ALA A 401 27.03 -73.08 -6.27
C ALA A 401 25.77 -72.84 -7.15
N ARG A 402 26.02 -72.81 -8.47
CA ARG A 402 25.18 -73.26 -9.62
C ARG A 402 24.13 -72.35 -10.29
N GLU A 403 23.78 -72.77 -11.51
CA GLU A 403 23.30 -72.00 -12.67
C GLU A 403 21.96 -72.53 -13.25
N GLU A 404 21.53 -71.93 -14.38
CA GLU A 404 20.47 -72.32 -15.34
C GLU A 404 18.99 -72.11 -14.92
N GLY A 405 18.08 -71.70 -15.82
CA GLY A 405 18.31 -71.21 -17.19
C GLY A 405 17.07 -71.12 -18.10
N GLY A 406 16.62 -69.88 -18.43
CA GLY A 406 15.62 -69.58 -19.48
C GLY A 406 14.15 -69.94 -19.14
N ALA A 407 13.13 -69.48 -19.87
CA ALA A 407 12.96 -68.42 -20.88
C ALA A 407 11.42 -68.10 -20.92
N LYS A 408 10.84 -67.00 -21.46
CA LYS A 408 11.09 -66.17 -22.66
C LYS A 408 10.44 -64.77 -22.48
N GLN A 409 10.58 -63.91 -23.50
CA GLN A 409 9.77 -62.68 -23.66
C GLN A 409 8.26 -62.98 -23.68
N ASN A 410 7.43 -62.09 -23.13
CA ASN A 410 6.36 -61.49 -23.93
C ASN A 410 5.86 -60.12 -23.39
N GLN A 411 4.99 -59.48 -24.17
CA GLN A 411 4.57 -58.08 -24.11
C GLN A 411 3.69 -57.67 -22.91
N GLN A 412 3.53 -56.35 -22.75
CA GLN A 412 2.62 -55.71 -21.80
C GLN A 412 1.15 -56.13 -22.00
N GLN A 413 0.42 -56.36 -20.91
CA GLN A 413 -1.02 -56.10 -20.83
C GLN A 413 -1.41 -55.84 -19.36
N GLN A 414 -2.22 -54.80 -19.14
CA GLN A 414 -2.69 -54.42 -17.81
C GLN A 414 -3.83 -55.34 -17.33
N PRO A 415 -3.89 -55.70 -16.04
CA PRO A 415 -5.14 -55.97 -15.36
C PRO A 415 -5.76 -54.65 -14.86
N GLN A 416 -6.91 -54.24 -15.40
CA GLN A 416 -7.68 -53.16 -14.80
C GLN A 416 -8.23 -53.62 -13.44
N VAL A 417 -7.88 -52.92 -12.35
CA VAL A 417 -8.62 -53.03 -11.09
C VAL A 417 -9.81 -52.08 -11.16
N LYS A 418 -11.03 -52.64 -11.18
CA LYS A 418 -12.24 -51.82 -11.05
C LYS A 418 -12.32 -51.24 -9.65
N LEU A 419 -12.50 -49.93 -9.55
CA LEU A 419 -12.88 -49.28 -8.31
C LEU A 419 -14.31 -49.73 -7.95
N LEU A 420 -14.47 -50.29 -6.75
CA LEU A 420 -15.77 -50.59 -6.14
C LEU A 420 -15.89 -49.70 -4.90
N SER A 421 -16.86 -48.78 -4.91
CA SER A 421 -17.12 -47.89 -3.79
C SER A 421 -17.98 -48.57 -2.71
N ASP A 422 -17.93 -48.01 -1.50
CA ASP A 422 -18.96 -48.11 -0.46
C ASP A 422 -19.32 -49.51 0.06
N ILE A 423 -18.34 -50.23 0.64
CA ILE A 423 -18.61 -51.31 1.61
C ILE A 423 -17.73 -51.16 2.86
N CYS A 424 -18.19 -50.38 3.85
CA CYS A 424 -17.65 -50.43 5.21
C CYS A 424 -18.51 -51.38 6.06
N GLY A 425 -18.11 -52.65 6.15
CA GLY A 425 -18.77 -53.60 7.05
C GLY A 425 -18.68 -55.07 6.62
N LEU A 426 -17.70 -55.80 7.16
CA LEU A 426 -17.77 -57.27 7.26
C LEU A 426 -16.83 -57.87 8.32
N SER A 427 -17.24 -57.80 9.59
CA SER A 427 -16.96 -58.87 10.55
C SER A 427 -18.04 -58.91 11.64
N LEU A 428 -18.30 -60.09 12.21
CA LEU A 428 -19.44 -60.32 13.09
C LEU A 428 -19.06 -60.08 14.56
N LEU A 429 -19.69 -59.08 15.22
CA LEU A 429 -20.23 -59.14 16.59
C LEU A 429 -20.80 -57.78 17.09
N SER A 430 -21.99 -57.42 16.57
CA SER A 430 -23.02 -56.65 17.28
C SER A 430 -22.62 -55.43 18.16
N ILE A 431 -22.17 -54.33 17.53
CA ILE A 431 -22.27 -52.96 18.08
C ILE A 431 -22.80 -52.05 16.95
N PRO A 432 -23.75 -51.12 17.19
CA PRO A 432 -24.43 -50.41 16.10
C PRO A 432 -23.55 -49.40 15.34
N TYR A 433 -23.66 -49.47 14.01
CA TYR A 433 -22.99 -48.68 12.97
C TYR A 433 -22.99 -47.15 13.20
N SER A 434 -24.06 -46.61 13.80
CA SER A 434 -24.30 -45.16 13.92
C SER A 434 -23.46 -44.39 14.94
N ARG A 435 -22.47 -45.01 15.61
CA ARG A 435 -21.64 -44.35 16.64
C ARG A 435 -20.21 -43.98 16.23
N PHE A 436 -19.72 -44.47 15.09
CA PHE A 436 -18.31 -44.26 14.69
C PHE A 436 -18.12 -43.20 13.60
N GLN A 437 -19.12 -43.00 12.73
CA GLN A 437 -19.09 -41.97 11.68
C GLN A 437 -19.13 -40.53 12.22
N GLN A 438 -19.29 -40.33 13.54
CA GLN A 438 -19.19 -39.03 14.23
C GLN A 438 -17.79 -38.71 14.78
N GLN A 439 -16.76 -39.55 14.55
CA GLN A 439 -15.41 -39.38 15.14
C GLN A 439 -14.28 -39.08 14.14
N CYS A 440 -14.59 -39.01 12.85
CA CYS A 440 -13.70 -38.57 11.79
C CYS A 440 -14.28 -37.31 11.11
N SER A 441 -13.46 -36.49 10.43
CA SER A 441 -13.95 -35.31 9.71
C SER A 441 -14.90 -35.70 8.57
N GLN A 442 -15.85 -34.82 8.21
CA GLN A 442 -16.67 -35.00 7.00
C GLN A 442 -15.78 -35.13 5.74
N ASN A 443 -14.63 -34.45 5.72
CA ASN A 443 -13.65 -34.45 4.62
C ASN A 443 -12.60 -35.57 4.76
N SER A 444 -12.97 -36.69 5.38
CA SER A 444 -12.10 -37.85 5.60
C SER A 444 -12.73 -39.16 5.11
N PHE A 445 -11.96 -40.24 5.18
CA PHE A 445 -12.41 -41.62 5.07
C PHE A 445 -11.90 -42.45 6.26
N CYS A 446 -12.58 -43.56 6.54
CA CYS A 446 -12.25 -44.49 7.61
C CYS A 446 -11.47 -45.69 7.05
N SER A 447 -10.57 -46.26 7.84
CA SER A 447 -9.88 -47.52 7.53
C SER A 447 -9.93 -48.44 8.73
N ASP A 448 -10.45 -49.65 8.53
CA ASP A 448 -10.64 -50.67 9.56
C ASP A 448 -9.38 -51.55 9.72
N TYR A 449 -8.98 -51.79 10.96
CA TYR A 449 -7.82 -52.58 11.36
C TYR A 449 -8.25 -53.68 12.35
N ALA A 450 -7.41 -54.70 12.55
CA ALA A 450 -7.72 -55.82 13.44
C ALA A 450 -7.92 -55.45 14.93
N THR A 451 -7.61 -54.21 15.33
CA THR A 451 -7.72 -53.71 16.71
C THR A 451 -8.64 -52.49 16.86
N GLY A 452 -9.19 -51.93 15.77
CA GLY A 452 -9.94 -50.67 15.77
C GLY A 452 -9.94 -50.00 14.39
N TYR A 453 -10.00 -48.67 14.33
CA TYR A 453 -10.07 -47.92 13.06
C TYR A 453 -9.24 -46.63 13.10
N CYS A 454 -8.78 -46.16 11.94
CA CYS A 454 -8.16 -44.83 11.76
C CYS A 454 -8.97 -43.97 10.79
N CYS A 455 -8.82 -42.64 10.93
CA CYS A 455 -9.36 -41.64 10.01
C CYS A 455 -8.23 -41.12 9.12
N HIS A 456 -8.50 -40.83 7.85
CA HIS A 456 -7.52 -40.27 6.90
C HIS A 456 -8.19 -39.18 6.05
N CYS A 457 -7.56 -38.02 5.86
CA CYS A 457 -8.16 -36.95 5.06
C CYS A 457 -8.28 -37.35 3.57
N ARG A 458 -9.29 -36.82 2.89
CA ARG A 458 -9.49 -37.00 1.44
C ARG A 458 -8.47 -36.16 0.66
N PRO A 459 -8.15 -36.50 -0.60
CA PRO A 459 -7.33 -35.66 -1.48
C PRO A 459 -7.86 -34.22 -1.54
N GLY A 460 -6.95 -33.23 -1.52
CA GLY A 460 -7.28 -31.81 -1.38
C GLY A 460 -7.48 -31.33 0.05
N PHE A 461 -7.37 -32.22 1.06
CA PHE A 461 -7.45 -31.89 2.48
C PHE A 461 -6.29 -32.50 3.27
N TYR A 462 -5.72 -31.74 4.20
CA TYR A 462 -4.62 -32.16 5.06
C TYR A 462 -4.98 -32.12 6.56
N GLY A 463 -4.30 -32.95 7.34
CA GLY A 463 -4.53 -33.10 8.79
C GLY A 463 -4.52 -34.58 9.21
N ASN A 464 -4.91 -34.85 10.46
CA ASN A 464 -4.84 -36.19 11.06
C ASN A 464 -6.11 -37.04 10.84
N GLY A 465 -6.92 -36.75 9.82
CA GLY A 465 -8.17 -37.46 9.51
C GLY A 465 -9.34 -37.17 10.44
N ARG A 466 -9.07 -36.90 11.73
CA ARG A 466 -10.06 -36.39 12.70
C ARG A 466 -10.35 -34.92 12.43
N HIS A 467 -9.30 -34.15 12.17
CA HIS A 467 -9.37 -32.77 11.69
C HIS A 467 -8.73 -32.73 10.30
N CYS A 468 -9.42 -32.12 9.33
CA CYS A 468 -8.99 -32.02 7.93
C CYS A 468 -9.32 -30.63 7.41
N LEU A 469 -8.30 -29.86 7.05
CA LEU A 469 -8.41 -28.51 6.48
C LEU A 469 -8.12 -28.56 4.97
N PRO A 470 -8.73 -27.70 4.14
CA PRO A 470 -8.44 -27.65 2.71
C PRO A 470 -7.00 -27.21 2.45
N GLU A 471 -6.33 -27.86 1.49
CA GLU A 471 -4.95 -27.54 1.12
C GLU A 471 -4.87 -26.15 0.44
N GLY A 472 -3.77 -25.44 0.67
CA GLY A 472 -3.52 -24.08 0.13
C GLY A 472 -4.28 -22.94 0.81
N ALA A 473 -5.41 -23.20 1.49
CA ALA A 473 -6.19 -22.16 2.16
C ALA A 473 -5.45 -21.53 3.36
N PRO A 474 -5.47 -20.19 3.53
CA PRO A 474 -4.89 -19.53 4.69
C PRO A 474 -5.67 -19.88 5.96
N GLN A 475 -4.96 -20.06 7.08
CA GLN A 475 -5.54 -20.51 8.34
C GLN A 475 -5.50 -19.41 9.40
N ARG A 476 -6.59 -19.30 10.18
CA ARG A 476 -6.67 -18.41 11.35
C ARG A 476 -6.61 -19.23 12.63
N VAL A 477 -5.93 -18.69 13.64
CA VAL A 477 -5.87 -19.21 15.00
C VAL A 477 -6.35 -18.12 15.94
N SER A 478 -7.19 -18.48 16.90
CA SER A 478 -7.59 -17.61 18.01
C SER A 478 -7.30 -18.29 19.34
N GLY A 479 -7.00 -17.51 20.37
CA GLY A 479 -6.57 -18.03 21.65
C GLY A 479 -6.58 -16.98 22.74
N LYS A 480 -6.45 -17.45 23.98
CA LYS A 480 -6.36 -16.58 25.17
C LYS A 480 -5.07 -16.84 25.92
N VAL A 481 -4.39 -15.78 26.34
CA VAL A 481 -3.15 -15.79 27.12
C VAL A 481 -3.46 -15.47 28.57
N SER A 482 -3.07 -16.34 29.49
CA SER A 482 -3.29 -16.16 30.94
C SER A 482 -2.10 -16.58 31.79
N GLY A 483 -1.99 -16.07 33.01
CA GLY A 483 -1.03 -16.52 34.01
C GLY A 483 -0.31 -15.39 34.74
N THR A 484 0.92 -15.61 35.17
CA THR A 484 1.67 -14.63 35.98
C THR A 484 3.16 -14.67 35.65
N VAL A 485 3.67 -13.55 35.15
CA VAL A 485 5.06 -13.38 34.70
C VAL A 485 5.74 -12.35 35.59
N THR A 486 6.90 -12.71 36.14
CA THR A 486 7.72 -11.79 36.95
C THR A 486 8.84 -11.21 36.10
N VAL A 487 8.88 -9.89 35.96
CA VAL A 487 9.97 -9.18 35.28
C VAL A 487 10.90 -8.61 36.35
N GLY A 488 12.11 -9.17 36.47
CA GLY A 488 13.01 -8.86 37.58
C GLY A 488 12.37 -9.16 38.94
N SER A 489 11.92 -8.11 39.65
CA SER A 489 11.21 -8.20 40.94
C SER A 489 9.70 -7.97 40.87
N THR A 490 9.14 -7.60 39.71
CA THR A 490 7.74 -7.17 39.57
C THR A 490 6.86 -8.29 39.01
N PRO A 491 5.94 -8.89 39.79
CA PRO A 491 4.99 -9.87 39.31
C PRO A 491 3.82 -9.19 38.60
N VAL A 492 3.47 -9.67 37.40
CA VAL A 492 2.42 -9.11 36.56
C VAL A 492 1.47 -10.23 36.11
N SER A 493 0.17 -10.00 36.25
CA SER A 493 -0.87 -10.97 35.88
C SER A 493 -1.33 -10.74 34.44
N LEU A 494 -1.37 -11.81 33.65
CA LEU A 494 -1.97 -11.84 32.32
C LEU A 494 -3.36 -12.45 32.46
N ASN A 495 -4.40 -11.69 32.15
CA ASN A 495 -5.78 -12.02 32.50
C ASN A 495 -6.64 -12.21 31.25
N ASN A 496 -6.60 -13.40 30.64
CA ASN A 496 -7.43 -13.76 29.48
C ASN A 496 -7.28 -12.79 28.28
N ILE A 497 -6.04 -12.37 28.05
CA ILE A 497 -5.58 -11.50 26.96
C ILE A 497 -5.75 -12.21 25.61
N ASP A 498 -6.09 -11.50 24.54
CA ASP A 498 -6.25 -12.10 23.21
C ASP A 498 -4.92 -12.42 22.52
N LEU A 499 -4.89 -13.60 21.89
CA LEU A 499 -3.88 -14.03 20.93
C LEU A 499 -4.58 -14.41 19.63
N HIS A 500 -4.11 -13.85 18.53
CA HIS A 500 -4.53 -14.23 17.19
C HIS A 500 -3.30 -14.59 16.34
N ALA A 501 -3.45 -15.55 15.44
CA ALA A 501 -2.44 -15.83 14.42
C ALA A 501 -3.05 -16.06 13.04
N TYR A 502 -2.31 -15.64 12.01
CA TYR A 502 -2.64 -15.82 10.60
C TYR A 502 -1.51 -16.59 9.92
N ILE A 503 -1.85 -17.63 9.17
CA ILE A 503 -0.90 -18.58 8.59
C ILE A 503 -1.11 -18.72 7.09
N VAL A 504 -0.02 -18.59 6.34
CA VAL A 504 0.04 -18.87 4.91
C VAL A 504 0.69 -20.22 4.71
N VAL A 505 -0.13 -21.26 4.60
CA VAL A 505 0.30 -22.68 4.61
C VAL A 505 1.23 -23.02 3.45
N GLY A 506 0.99 -22.45 2.26
CA GLY A 506 1.85 -22.65 1.08
C GLY A 506 3.26 -22.06 1.20
N ASP A 507 3.45 -21.08 2.09
CA ASP A 507 4.73 -20.38 2.29
C ASP A 507 5.46 -20.81 3.56
N GLY A 508 4.80 -21.55 4.47
CA GLY A 508 5.31 -21.84 5.81
C GLY A 508 5.48 -20.59 6.68
N ARG A 509 4.64 -19.56 6.49
CA ARG A 509 4.68 -18.30 7.28
C ARG A 509 3.57 -18.27 8.33
N ALA A 510 3.94 -17.87 9.55
CA ALA A 510 3.01 -17.65 10.65
C ALA A 510 3.23 -16.26 11.28
N TYR A 511 2.17 -15.46 11.33
CA TYR A 511 2.13 -14.16 11.99
C TYR A 511 1.28 -14.30 13.26
N THR A 512 1.82 -13.95 14.41
CA THR A 512 1.13 -14.02 15.72
C THR A 512 1.10 -12.63 16.34
N ALA A 513 -0.04 -12.23 16.89
CA ALA A 513 -0.21 -11.01 17.67
C ALA A 513 -0.87 -11.32 19.01
N ILE A 514 -0.40 -10.66 20.06
CA ILE A 514 -0.92 -10.74 21.43
C ILE A 514 -1.21 -9.31 21.88
N SER A 515 -2.49 -8.98 22.08
CA SER A 515 -2.96 -7.61 22.38
C SER A 515 -2.86 -7.27 23.87
N GLU A 516 -3.11 -6.02 24.25
CA GLU A 516 -3.25 -5.57 25.64
C GLU A 516 -2.11 -5.92 26.62
N VAL A 517 -0.93 -6.36 26.16
CA VAL A 517 0.14 -6.85 27.03
C VAL A 517 0.66 -5.69 27.90
N PRO A 518 0.62 -5.79 29.24
CA PRO A 518 1.04 -4.71 30.12
C PRO A 518 2.57 -4.53 30.16
N GLU A 519 3.03 -3.30 30.30
CA GLU A 519 4.41 -3.03 30.72
C GLU A 519 4.62 -3.45 32.19
N PRO A 520 5.81 -3.93 32.59
CA PRO A 520 7.01 -4.15 31.76
C PRO A 520 7.03 -5.50 30.99
N VAL A 521 6.00 -6.34 31.11
CA VAL A 521 5.96 -7.68 30.49
C VAL A 521 6.03 -7.64 28.96
N GLY A 522 5.41 -6.64 28.31
CA GLY A 522 5.45 -6.47 26.86
C GLY A 522 6.87 -6.51 26.27
N TRP A 523 7.75 -5.64 26.77
CA TRP A 523 9.18 -5.63 26.41
C TRP A 523 9.85 -6.97 26.75
N ALA A 524 9.67 -7.46 27.98
CA ALA A 524 10.35 -8.67 28.46
C ALA A 524 9.91 -9.98 27.79
N LEU A 525 8.78 -9.99 27.06
CA LEU A 525 8.33 -11.13 26.27
C LEU A 525 8.84 -11.13 24.81
N MET A 526 9.49 -10.08 24.30
CA MET A 526 9.98 -10.09 22.91
C MET A 526 10.88 -11.29 22.54
N PRO A 527 11.82 -11.77 23.40
CA PRO A 527 12.58 -12.99 23.13
C PRO A 527 11.76 -14.29 23.18
N VAL A 528 10.48 -14.22 23.55
CA VAL A 528 9.58 -15.37 23.80
C VAL A 528 8.76 -15.72 22.53
N ALA A 529 9.38 -15.51 21.36
CA ALA A 529 8.94 -16.02 20.06
C ALA A 529 8.48 -17.51 20.07
N PRO A 530 9.01 -18.42 20.92
CA PRO A 530 8.44 -19.75 21.15
C PRO A 530 6.93 -19.84 21.37
N ILE A 531 6.21 -18.78 21.76
CA ILE A 531 4.74 -18.78 21.80
C ILE A 531 4.14 -18.89 20.39
N GLY A 532 4.64 -18.11 19.43
CA GLY A 532 4.18 -18.10 18.03
C GLY A 532 4.73 -19.25 17.18
N GLU A 533 5.95 -19.73 17.50
CA GLU A 533 6.61 -20.83 16.78
C GLU A 533 5.83 -22.16 16.80
N LEU A 534 4.91 -22.34 17.75
CA LEU A 534 3.96 -23.47 17.70
C LEU A 534 3.18 -23.48 16.38
N PHE A 535 2.66 -22.33 15.95
CA PHE A 535 1.88 -22.21 14.72
C PHE A 535 2.75 -22.38 13.49
N GLY A 536 4.00 -21.90 13.56
CA GLY A 536 5.05 -22.21 12.60
C GLY A 536 5.27 -23.72 12.43
N TRP A 537 5.52 -24.45 13.52
CA TRP A 537 5.73 -25.91 13.49
C TRP A 537 4.49 -26.69 13.03
N LEU A 538 3.28 -26.27 13.40
CA LEU A 538 2.02 -26.89 12.96
C LEU A 538 1.83 -26.80 11.44
N PHE A 539 2.20 -25.68 10.84
CA PHE A 539 1.92 -25.36 9.43
C PHE A 539 3.19 -25.06 8.63
N ALA A 540 4.28 -25.75 8.95
CA ALA A 540 5.55 -25.61 8.25
C ALA A 540 5.45 -26.07 6.79
N LEU A 541 6.19 -25.42 5.91
CA LEU A 541 6.32 -25.89 4.53
C LEU A 541 7.01 -27.27 4.53
N GLU A 542 6.31 -28.28 4.06
CA GLU A 542 6.76 -29.67 4.06
C GLU A 542 7.71 -29.95 2.89
N LEU A 543 8.95 -30.35 3.20
CA LEU A 543 9.88 -30.87 2.20
C LEU A 543 9.73 -32.39 2.05
N PRO A 544 10.18 -33.00 0.94
CA PRO A 544 9.98 -34.43 0.69
C PRO A 544 10.42 -35.33 1.84
N ASN A 545 9.58 -36.32 2.17
CA ASN A 545 9.71 -37.22 3.32
C ASN A 545 9.69 -36.52 4.69
N SER A 546 8.92 -35.44 4.85
CA SER A 546 8.59 -34.83 6.14
C SER A 546 7.09 -34.49 6.23
N GLN A 547 6.60 -34.19 7.43
CA GLN A 547 5.21 -33.77 7.66
C GLN A 547 5.17 -32.64 8.69
N ALA A 548 4.31 -31.64 8.49
CA ALA A 548 4.11 -30.54 9.41
C ALA A 548 3.28 -30.99 10.63
N GLY A 549 3.43 -30.28 11.76
CA GLY A 549 2.82 -30.67 13.03
C GLY A 549 1.32 -30.94 12.94
N PHE A 550 0.57 -30.18 12.13
CA PHE A 550 -0.88 -30.36 11.98
C PHE A 550 -1.28 -31.66 11.28
N LYS A 551 -0.47 -32.23 10.38
CA LYS A 551 -0.72 -33.58 9.84
C LYS A 551 -0.59 -34.65 10.92
N THR A 552 0.33 -34.45 11.88
CA THR A 552 0.54 -35.34 13.02
C THR A 552 -0.51 -35.17 14.13
N THR A 553 -0.78 -33.94 14.56
CA THR A 553 -1.62 -33.64 15.73
C THR A 553 -3.09 -33.39 15.40
N GLY A 554 -3.38 -32.88 14.20
CA GLY A 554 -4.61 -32.13 13.95
C GLY A 554 -4.78 -30.99 14.96
N ALA A 555 -6.04 -30.67 15.28
CA ALA A 555 -6.39 -29.59 16.21
C ALA A 555 -6.51 -30.01 17.70
N GLU A 556 -6.13 -31.25 18.07
CA GLU A 556 -6.24 -31.80 19.43
C GLU A 556 -4.84 -32.14 20.00
N PHE A 557 -4.23 -31.20 20.72
CA PHE A 557 -2.90 -31.39 21.33
C PHE A 557 -2.67 -30.53 22.58
N THR A 558 -1.61 -30.83 23.33
CA THR A 558 -1.10 -29.98 24.42
C THR A 558 0.42 -29.86 24.32
N ARG A 559 0.94 -28.64 24.19
CA ARG A 559 2.36 -28.32 24.26
C ARG A 559 2.71 -27.80 25.64
N ARG A 560 3.83 -28.25 26.20
CA ARG A 560 4.49 -27.63 27.35
C ARG A 560 5.92 -27.28 26.97
N ALA A 561 6.30 -26.03 27.20
CA ALA A 561 7.65 -25.54 27.01
C ALA A 561 8.20 -24.95 28.31
N GLU A 562 9.50 -25.14 28.53
CA GLU A 562 10.30 -24.51 29.57
C GLU A 562 11.44 -23.74 28.90
N ILE A 563 11.56 -22.46 29.21
CA ILE A 563 12.63 -21.58 28.76
C ILE A 563 13.47 -21.23 29.99
N THR A 564 14.80 -21.34 29.88
CA THR A 564 15.75 -20.84 30.89
C THR A 564 16.69 -19.83 30.25
N PHE A 565 16.70 -18.60 30.76
CA PHE A 565 17.52 -17.50 30.25
C PHE A 565 18.92 -17.50 30.86
N TYR A 566 19.90 -16.98 30.11
CA TYR A 566 21.28 -16.83 30.55
C TYR A 566 21.77 -15.39 30.30
N PRO A 567 22.56 -14.80 31.22
CA PRO A 567 23.16 -15.43 32.40
C PRO A 567 22.26 -15.51 33.65
N GLY A 568 21.09 -14.85 33.68
CA GLY A 568 20.29 -14.66 34.90
C GLY A 568 19.62 -15.93 35.49
N ASN A 569 19.51 -17.02 34.71
CA ASN A 569 18.87 -18.28 35.10
C ASN A 569 17.36 -18.17 35.42
N GLU A 570 16.70 -17.09 34.97
CA GLU A 570 15.25 -16.93 35.02
C GLU A 570 14.57 -18.05 34.23
N ARG A 571 13.38 -18.49 34.67
CA ARG A 571 12.65 -19.60 34.05
C ARG A 571 11.20 -19.25 33.75
N LEU A 572 10.80 -19.48 32.52
CA LEU A 572 9.44 -19.29 32.04
C LEU A 572 8.86 -20.62 31.58
N SER A 573 7.65 -20.96 32.04
CA SER A 573 6.88 -22.10 31.55
C SER A 573 5.70 -21.61 30.70
N ILE A 574 5.50 -22.27 29.56
CA ILE A 574 4.43 -22.00 28.61
C ILE A 574 3.66 -23.31 28.40
N SER A 575 2.34 -23.28 28.54
CA SER A 575 1.45 -24.42 28.29
C SER A 575 0.38 -24.02 27.29
N GLN A 576 0.38 -24.61 26.10
CA GLN A 576 -0.55 -24.32 25.01
C GLN A 576 -1.46 -25.52 24.74
N THR A 577 -2.78 -25.32 24.69
CA THR A 577 -3.76 -26.41 24.61
C THR A 577 -4.75 -26.15 23.47
N ALA A 578 -4.76 -27.03 22.47
CA ALA A 578 -5.71 -27.00 21.37
C ALA A 578 -6.79 -28.06 21.58
N ARG A 579 -8.06 -27.69 21.37
CA ARG A 579 -9.24 -28.51 21.73
C ARG A 579 -10.09 -28.97 20.55
N GLY A 580 -9.67 -28.71 19.33
CA GLY A 580 -10.45 -28.89 18.10
C GLY A 580 -10.42 -27.65 17.21
N LEU A 581 -11.23 -27.70 16.15
CA LEU A 581 -11.58 -26.55 15.32
C LEU A 581 -12.92 -25.97 15.78
N ASP A 582 -13.15 -24.68 15.55
CA ASP A 582 -14.47 -24.05 15.75
C ASP A 582 -15.45 -24.37 14.60
N ASP A 583 -16.70 -23.90 14.72
CA ASP A 583 -17.75 -24.11 13.69
C ASP A 583 -17.41 -23.47 12.33
N ASN A 584 -16.42 -22.56 12.28
CA ASN A 584 -15.91 -21.91 11.07
C ASN A 584 -14.60 -22.57 10.55
N ASN A 585 -14.15 -23.66 11.18
CA ASN A 585 -12.88 -24.37 10.95
C ASN A 585 -11.59 -23.64 11.40
N HIS A 586 -11.67 -22.60 12.22
CA HIS A 586 -10.48 -21.99 12.82
C HIS A 586 -9.91 -22.84 13.95
N LEU A 587 -8.60 -22.76 14.18
CA LEU A 587 -7.94 -23.45 15.28
C LEU A 587 -8.03 -22.62 16.58
N THR A 588 -8.48 -23.23 17.68
CA THR A 588 -8.51 -22.56 19.00
C THR A 588 -7.40 -23.07 19.92
N VAL A 589 -6.56 -22.17 20.49
CA VAL A 589 -5.42 -22.54 21.35
C VAL A 589 -5.35 -21.68 22.63
N ASP A 590 -5.68 -22.28 23.77
CA ASP A 590 -5.48 -21.66 25.09
C ASP A 590 -3.98 -21.62 25.43
N THR A 591 -3.45 -20.48 25.86
CA THR A 591 -2.05 -20.29 26.22
C THR A 591 -1.93 -19.86 27.69
N VAL A 592 -1.18 -20.61 28.49
CA VAL A 592 -0.86 -20.26 29.88
C VAL A 592 0.64 -20.00 30.01
N VAL A 593 1.02 -18.84 30.54
CA VAL A 593 2.42 -18.43 30.72
C VAL A 593 2.68 -18.12 32.19
N SER A 594 3.69 -18.74 32.78
CA SER A 594 4.02 -18.55 34.20
C SER A 594 5.51 -18.68 34.49
N GLY A 595 6.05 -17.81 35.35
CA GLY A 595 7.46 -17.86 35.75
C GLY A 595 8.12 -16.49 35.84
N SER A 596 9.37 -16.40 35.42
CA SER A 596 10.19 -15.18 35.45
C SER A 596 10.94 -14.99 34.14
N VAL A 597 11.16 -13.73 33.77
CA VAL A 597 11.87 -13.29 32.57
C VAL A 597 12.88 -12.19 32.92
N PRO A 598 13.99 -12.06 32.16
CA PRO A 598 14.90 -10.93 32.32
C PRO A 598 14.19 -9.59 32.06
N PHE A 599 14.67 -8.53 32.71
CA PHE A 599 14.20 -7.17 32.43
C PHE A 599 14.87 -6.64 31.15
N LEU A 600 14.06 -6.21 30.18
CA LEU A 600 14.50 -5.43 29.03
C LEU A 600 14.03 -3.98 29.19
N PRO A 601 14.87 -2.96 28.88
CA PRO A 601 14.49 -1.56 29.05
C PRO A 601 13.44 -1.13 28.00
N PRO A 602 12.58 -0.14 28.30
CA PRO A 602 11.65 0.41 27.32
C PRO A 602 12.38 0.98 26.10
N GLY A 603 11.85 0.74 24.90
CA GLY A 603 12.49 1.15 23.65
C GLY A 603 13.65 0.26 23.20
N ALA A 604 13.87 -0.90 23.84
CA ALA A 604 14.79 -1.90 23.34
C ALA A 604 14.25 -2.60 22.08
N GLU A 605 15.12 -2.89 21.12
CA GLU A 605 14.85 -3.77 19.99
C GLU A 605 15.46 -5.16 20.26
N VAL A 606 14.84 -6.23 19.75
CA VAL A 606 15.33 -7.61 19.89
C VAL A 606 15.44 -8.28 18.54
N THR A 607 16.59 -8.87 18.26
CA THR A 607 16.86 -9.60 17.02
C THR A 607 17.24 -11.06 17.30
N MET A 608 16.85 -11.97 16.39
CA MET A 608 17.10 -13.40 16.49
C MET A 608 17.58 -13.94 15.14
N ASP A 609 18.74 -14.59 15.11
CA ASP A 609 19.32 -15.13 13.88
C ASP A 609 18.61 -16.42 13.41
N PRO A 610 18.67 -16.75 12.10
CA PRO A 610 18.09 -17.98 11.56
C PRO A 610 18.68 -19.25 12.20
N PHE A 611 17.83 -20.12 12.74
CA PHE A 611 18.24 -21.31 13.49
C PHE A 611 17.59 -22.60 12.99
N LYS A 612 18.15 -23.74 13.40
CA LYS A 612 17.62 -25.08 13.15
C LYS A 612 17.24 -25.74 14.47
N GLU A 613 16.11 -26.44 14.52
CA GLU A 613 15.67 -27.16 15.71
C GLU A 613 15.18 -28.57 15.35
N THR A 614 15.49 -29.54 16.21
CA THR A 614 15.29 -30.96 15.94
C THR A 614 14.17 -31.52 16.82
N TYR A 615 13.10 -31.98 16.19
CA TYR A 615 11.96 -32.63 16.83
C TYR A 615 12.08 -34.15 16.72
N GLN A 616 12.07 -34.82 17.87
CA GLN A 616 12.01 -36.27 18.01
C GLN A 616 10.55 -36.68 18.23
N TYR A 617 10.01 -37.51 17.35
CA TYR A 617 8.63 -37.97 17.38
C TYR A 617 8.56 -39.39 17.94
N TYR A 618 7.77 -39.54 18.99
CA TYR A 618 7.37 -40.81 19.58
C TYR A 618 5.84 -40.96 19.45
N PRO A 619 5.29 -42.19 19.55
CA PRO A 619 3.84 -42.37 19.48
C PRO A 619 3.09 -41.48 20.49
N SER A 620 2.19 -40.63 20.00
CA SER A 620 1.45 -39.61 20.78
C SER A 620 2.27 -38.49 21.47
N VAL A 621 3.58 -38.34 21.22
CA VAL A 621 4.35 -37.19 21.75
C VAL A 621 5.56 -36.81 20.89
N ALA A 622 5.67 -35.53 20.54
CA ALA A 622 6.89 -34.95 19.95
C ALA A 622 7.66 -34.16 21.01
N THR A 623 8.99 -34.17 20.95
CA THR A 623 9.88 -33.47 21.90
C THR A 623 11.03 -32.76 21.20
N SER A 624 11.41 -31.59 21.68
CA SER A 624 12.61 -30.88 21.24
C SER A 624 13.33 -30.18 22.39
N SER A 625 14.62 -29.93 22.20
CA SER A 625 15.47 -29.16 23.09
C SER A 625 16.48 -28.37 22.25
N SER A 626 16.54 -27.06 22.46
CA SER A 626 17.39 -26.15 21.69
C SER A 626 18.04 -25.11 22.61
N VAL A 627 19.16 -24.54 22.18
CA VAL A 627 19.78 -23.35 22.80
C VAL A 627 19.87 -22.30 21.70
N ARG A 628 19.43 -21.08 22.00
CA ARG A 628 19.30 -20.00 21.03
C ARG A 628 19.88 -18.72 21.59
N GLU A 629 20.41 -17.90 20.70
CA GLU A 629 20.98 -16.59 21.01
C GLU A 629 20.07 -15.49 20.46
N PHE A 630 20.03 -14.36 21.14
CA PHE A 630 19.26 -13.18 20.75
C PHE A 630 20.00 -11.92 21.17
N SER A 631 20.02 -10.90 20.32
CA SER A 631 20.61 -9.61 20.67
C SER A 631 19.54 -8.64 21.11
N VAL A 632 19.87 -7.81 22.10
CA VAL A 632 19.05 -6.71 22.60
C VAL A 632 19.79 -5.41 22.30
N VAL A 633 19.17 -4.53 21.51
CA VAL A 633 19.71 -3.20 21.20
C VAL A 633 19.01 -2.18 22.10
N SER A 634 19.78 -1.43 22.89
CA SER A 634 19.28 -0.41 23.82
C SER A 634 20.02 0.91 23.65
N ALA A 635 19.29 2.03 23.67
CA ALA A 635 19.83 3.38 23.51
C ALA A 635 20.92 3.74 24.55
N GLU A 636 20.88 3.14 25.75
CA GLU A 636 21.88 3.39 26.81
C GLU A 636 23.12 2.50 26.73
N ARG A 637 23.09 1.38 25.99
CA ARG A 637 24.10 0.29 26.08
C ARG A 637 24.60 -0.26 24.76
N GLY A 638 23.98 0.07 23.63
CA GLY A 638 24.24 -0.56 22.35
C GLY A 638 23.63 -1.97 22.28
N SER A 639 24.30 -2.88 21.57
CA SER A 639 23.84 -4.25 21.34
C SER A 639 24.48 -5.22 22.35
N GLU A 640 23.69 -5.77 23.28
CA GLU A 640 24.08 -6.82 24.22
C GLU A 640 23.51 -8.17 23.74
N SER A 641 24.33 -9.23 23.67
CA SER A 641 23.88 -10.58 23.26
C SER A 641 23.60 -11.49 24.45
N PHE A 642 22.48 -12.20 24.39
CA PHE A 642 21.94 -13.08 25.42
C PHE A 642 21.57 -14.44 24.82
N SER A 643 21.30 -15.42 25.67
CA SER A 643 20.84 -16.73 25.20
C SER A 643 19.78 -17.37 26.11
N PHE A 644 19.02 -18.30 25.56
CA PHE A 644 18.10 -19.14 26.33
C PHE A 644 18.13 -20.59 25.87
N GLN A 645 17.90 -21.50 26.81
CA GLN A 645 17.61 -22.91 26.55
C GLN A 645 16.10 -23.14 26.53
N LEU A 646 15.58 -23.62 25.40
CA LEU A 646 14.22 -24.09 25.23
C LEU A 646 14.18 -25.62 25.37
N LYS A 647 13.23 -26.13 26.15
CA LYS A 647 12.81 -27.54 26.16
C LYS A 647 11.31 -27.60 25.93
N GLN A 648 10.84 -28.44 25.03
CA GLN A 648 9.43 -28.55 24.70
C GLN A 648 8.97 -29.99 24.49
N ASN A 649 7.78 -30.30 24.97
CA ASN A 649 7.01 -31.50 24.63
C ASN A 649 5.66 -31.10 24.05
N ILE A 650 5.14 -31.90 23.11
CA ILE A 650 3.85 -31.73 22.45
C ILE A 650 3.15 -33.09 22.46
N THR A 651 2.19 -33.28 23.37
CA THR A 651 1.38 -34.49 23.46
C THR A 651 0.13 -34.37 22.59
N TYR A 652 -0.18 -35.41 21.83
CA TYR A 652 -1.29 -35.43 20.86
C TYR A 652 -1.93 -36.81 20.76
N ARG A 653 -3.07 -36.93 20.09
CA ARG A 653 -3.82 -38.18 19.97
C ARG A 653 -3.52 -38.93 18.67
N ASP A 654 -2.62 -39.90 18.77
CA ASP A 654 -2.22 -40.77 17.66
C ASP A 654 -3.18 -41.96 17.41
N CYS A 655 -3.19 -42.53 16.20
CA CYS A 655 -4.02 -43.69 15.89
C CYS A 655 -3.33 -45.01 16.26
N ARG A 656 -3.71 -45.57 17.42
CA ARG A 656 -3.19 -46.83 18.00
C ARG A 656 -3.46 -48.11 17.18
N HIS A 657 -3.98 -47.98 15.97
CA HIS A 657 -4.38 -49.08 15.10
C HIS A 657 -3.51 -49.18 13.84
N ASP A 658 -2.89 -48.07 13.42
CA ASP A 658 -1.90 -48.09 12.33
C ASP A 658 -0.59 -48.74 12.83
N ASN A 659 -0.01 -49.62 12.02
CA ASN A 659 1.02 -50.55 12.48
C ASN A 659 2.46 -49.95 12.42
N ARG A 660 2.56 -48.62 12.63
CA ARG A 660 3.81 -47.83 12.61
C ARG A 660 4.65 -48.05 13.89
N ALA A 661 5.21 -49.25 14.04
CA ALA A 661 6.03 -49.60 15.19
C ALA A 661 7.45 -50.06 14.77
N ALA A 662 8.45 -49.17 14.93
CA ALA A 662 9.87 -49.57 15.02
C ALA A 662 10.79 -48.48 15.59
N ALA A 663 10.72 -47.25 15.07
CA ALA A 663 11.73 -46.21 15.31
C ALA A 663 11.09 -44.82 15.56
N PRO A 664 11.69 -43.95 16.40
CA PRO A 664 11.27 -42.56 16.52
C PRO A 664 11.69 -41.78 15.27
N GLU A 665 10.73 -41.14 14.62
CA GLU A 665 10.99 -40.27 13.48
C GLU A 665 11.65 -38.96 13.97
N THR A 666 12.64 -38.44 13.24
CA THR A 666 13.36 -37.24 13.67
C THR A 666 13.43 -36.22 12.55
N LEU A 667 12.69 -35.12 12.71
CA LEU A 667 12.58 -34.05 11.73
C LEU A 667 13.27 -32.77 12.25
N GLN A 668 13.94 -32.07 11.36
CA GLN A 668 14.54 -30.76 11.58
C GLN A 668 13.61 -29.69 10.99
N ILE A 669 13.16 -28.76 11.83
CA ILE A 669 12.59 -27.49 11.36
C ILE A 669 13.74 -26.49 11.16
N THR A 670 13.68 -25.74 10.07
CA THR A 670 14.60 -24.63 9.78
C THR A 670 13.80 -23.34 9.85
N MET A 671 14.20 -22.46 10.76
CA MET A 671 13.61 -21.15 11.02
C MET A 671 14.38 -20.13 10.18
N GLU A 672 13.81 -19.68 9.07
CA GLU A 672 14.53 -18.84 8.09
C GLU A 672 14.51 -17.36 8.47
N ARG A 673 13.45 -16.90 9.13
CA ARG A 673 13.32 -15.54 9.68
C ARG A 673 12.43 -15.57 10.92
N VAL A 674 12.80 -14.79 11.93
CA VAL A 674 12.00 -14.49 13.13
C VAL A 674 12.09 -12.99 13.39
N PHE A 675 10.97 -12.29 13.24
CA PHE A 675 10.84 -10.89 13.65
C PHE A 675 10.00 -10.81 14.92
N VAL A 676 10.39 -9.96 15.86
CA VAL A 676 9.69 -9.73 17.12
C VAL A 676 9.60 -8.22 17.37
N MET A 677 8.47 -7.74 17.86
CA MET A 677 8.28 -6.32 18.20
C MET A 677 7.18 -6.15 19.27
N TYR A 678 7.40 -5.22 20.20
CA TYR A 678 6.36 -4.74 21.11
C TYR A 678 6.06 -3.27 20.82
N VAL A 679 4.80 -2.96 20.50
CA VAL A 679 4.34 -1.57 20.36
C VAL A 679 3.69 -1.17 21.68
N LYS A 680 4.26 -0.18 22.36
CA LYS A 680 3.83 0.28 23.69
C LYS A 680 2.46 0.95 23.64
N GLU A 681 2.19 1.66 22.56
CA GLU A 681 1.00 2.51 22.35
C GLU A 681 -0.25 1.65 22.14
N GLU A 682 -0.14 0.63 21.28
CA GLU A 682 -1.16 -0.41 21.07
C GLU A 682 -1.15 -1.50 22.16
N ARG A 683 -0.10 -1.54 22.99
CA ARG A 683 0.24 -2.63 23.92
C ARG A 683 0.27 -4.02 23.25
N ILE A 684 0.60 -4.08 21.96
CA ILE A 684 0.60 -5.33 21.19
C ILE A 684 2.01 -5.91 21.06
N LEU A 685 2.13 -7.22 21.25
CA LEU A 685 3.35 -7.99 21.02
C LEU A 685 3.16 -8.83 19.75
N ARG A 686 4.00 -8.63 18.74
CA ARG A 686 3.90 -9.29 17.43
C ARG A 686 5.12 -10.18 17.18
N TYR A 687 4.88 -11.37 16.62
CA TYR A 687 5.89 -12.30 16.12
C TYR A 687 5.59 -12.65 14.66
N ALA A 688 6.57 -12.54 13.76
CA ALA A 688 6.44 -12.98 12.36
C ALA A 688 7.53 -13.99 12.02
N ILE A 689 7.13 -15.19 11.61
CA ILE A 689 7.99 -16.38 11.55
C ILE A 689 7.85 -17.04 10.18
N THR A 690 8.96 -17.49 9.59
CA THR A 690 9.00 -18.25 8.32
C THR A 690 9.80 -19.54 8.49
N ASN A 691 9.21 -20.70 8.18
CA ASN A 691 9.83 -21.98 8.51
C ASN A 691 9.48 -23.18 7.60
N LYS A 692 10.44 -24.09 7.47
CA LYS A 692 10.36 -25.30 6.61
C LYS A 692 10.76 -26.54 7.41
N ILE A 693 10.12 -27.69 7.17
CA ILE A 693 10.41 -28.94 7.88
C ILE A 693 11.04 -29.99 6.94
N SER A 694 11.92 -30.83 7.48
CA SER A 694 12.80 -31.74 6.73
C SER A 694 13.32 -32.91 7.59
N PRO A 695 13.85 -34.02 7.05
CA PRO A 695 14.54 -35.04 7.84
C PRO A 695 15.89 -34.57 8.42
N VAL A 696 16.22 -34.99 9.64
CA VAL A 696 17.57 -34.76 10.23
C VAL A 696 18.66 -35.47 9.41
N GLY A 697 19.80 -34.82 9.23
CA GLY A 697 20.93 -35.37 8.48
C GLY A 697 20.75 -35.31 6.96
N GLY A 698 19.72 -34.61 6.47
CA GLY A 698 19.46 -34.33 5.06
C GLY A 698 20.47 -33.39 4.37
N GLU A 699 21.77 -33.52 4.64
CA GLU A 699 22.81 -32.99 3.74
C GLU A 699 22.85 -33.87 2.48
N TRP A 700 21.91 -33.61 1.57
CA TRP A 700 21.79 -34.26 0.28
C TRP A 700 22.92 -33.84 -0.69
N ASN A 701 24.14 -34.26 -0.38
CA ASN A 701 25.33 -34.13 -1.25
C ASN A 701 25.23 -34.99 -2.53
N THR A 702 24.20 -35.83 -2.66
CA THR A 702 23.56 -36.12 -3.95
C THR A 702 22.27 -35.33 -4.03
N ARG A 703 22.19 -34.34 -4.94
CA ARG A 703 21.03 -33.42 -5.09
C ARG A 703 19.72 -34.19 -4.89
N PRO A 704 18.87 -33.82 -3.91
CA PRO A 704 17.60 -34.49 -3.76
C PRO A 704 16.79 -34.15 -5.00
N LEU A 705 16.31 -35.18 -5.69
CA LEU A 705 15.48 -35.01 -6.87
C LEU A 705 14.05 -34.65 -6.44
N VAL A 706 13.92 -33.47 -5.82
CA VAL A 706 12.66 -32.86 -5.40
C VAL A 706 11.76 -32.77 -6.63
N ASN A 707 10.47 -33.04 -6.43
CA ASN A 707 9.51 -32.92 -7.51
C ASN A 707 9.44 -31.44 -7.97
N PRO A 708 9.52 -31.16 -9.29
CA PRO A 708 9.42 -29.82 -9.85
C PRO A 708 8.32 -28.94 -9.26
N CYS A 709 7.12 -29.48 -8.98
CA CYS A 709 6.04 -28.72 -8.34
C CYS A 709 6.41 -28.20 -6.94
N TYR A 710 7.05 -29.03 -6.10
CA TYR A 710 7.45 -28.65 -4.74
C TYR A 710 8.74 -27.82 -4.70
N ALA A 711 9.52 -27.84 -5.78
CA ALA A 711 10.75 -27.05 -5.92
C ALA A 711 10.52 -25.64 -6.50
N GLY A 712 9.30 -25.34 -6.99
CA GLY A 712 9.05 -24.14 -7.80
C GLY A 712 9.84 -24.12 -9.12
N ASN A 713 10.24 -25.30 -9.62
CA ASN A 713 11.14 -25.47 -10.75
C ASN A 713 10.49 -26.36 -11.83
N HIS A 714 9.26 -26.01 -12.18
CA HIS A 714 8.41 -26.68 -13.16
C HIS A 714 8.13 -25.76 -14.37
N ASP A 715 7.82 -26.37 -15.52
CA ASP A 715 7.54 -25.70 -16.80
C ASP A 715 6.04 -25.76 -17.18
N CYS A 716 5.16 -25.83 -16.16
CA CYS A 716 3.72 -25.61 -16.31
C CYS A 716 3.38 -24.15 -16.61
N ASP A 717 2.26 -23.91 -17.28
CA ASP A 717 1.73 -22.56 -17.49
C ASP A 717 1.40 -21.88 -16.16
N THR A 718 1.45 -20.55 -16.14
CA THR A 718 0.94 -19.70 -15.07
C THR A 718 -0.57 -19.89 -14.82
N THR A 719 -1.33 -20.28 -15.84
CA THR A 719 -2.76 -20.66 -15.74
C THR A 719 -2.98 -22.16 -15.54
N ALA A 720 -1.93 -22.91 -15.16
CA ALA A 720 -2.00 -24.34 -14.89
C ALA A 720 -1.62 -24.71 -13.45
N GLN A 721 -2.30 -25.72 -12.90
CA GLN A 721 -1.93 -26.36 -11.67
C GLN A 721 -0.84 -27.42 -11.92
N CYS A 722 0.30 -27.30 -11.24
CA CYS A 722 1.33 -28.33 -11.22
C CYS A 722 0.89 -29.48 -10.29
N ILE A 723 0.61 -30.65 -10.84
CA ILE A 723 0.18 -31.84 -10.10
C ILE A 723 1.38 -32.82 -10.01
N PRO A 724 1.97 -33.00 -8.81
CA PRO A 724 3.10 -33.89 -8.60
C PRO A 724 2.68 -35.37 -8.70
N LEU A 725 3.50 -36.16 -9.37
CA LEU A 725 3.39 -37.62 -9.49
C LEU A 725 4.61 -38.28 -8.82
N GLU A 726 4.75 -39.62 -8.92
CA GLU A 726 5.84 -40.34 -8.24
C GLU A 726 7.25 -39.87 -8.68
N GLY A 727 8.12 -39.61 -7.71
CA GLY A 727 9.48 -39.13 -7.94
C GLY A 727 9.53 -37.70 -8.48
N GLN A 728 10.19 -37.52 -9.63
CA GLN A 728 10.23 -36.23 -10.34
C GLN A 728 9.14 -36.05 -11.40
N ALA A 729 8.31 -37.06 -11.65
CA ALA A 729 7.24 -36.90 -12.62
C ALA A 729 6.24 -35.87 -12.10
N PHE A 730 5.79 -34.97 -12.96
CA PHE A 730 4.69 -34.06 -12.71
C PHE A 730 3.85 -33.98 -13.97
N GLN A 731 2.54 -33.81 -13.81
CA GLN A 731 1.70 -33.36 -14.90
C GLN A 731 1.30 -31.91 -14.62
N CYS A 732 1.23 -31.12 -15.68
CA CYS A 732 0.60 -29.82 -15.61
C CYS A 732 -0.86 -30.00 -16.05
N GLN A 733 -1.81 -29.37 -15.38
CA GLN A 733 -3.21 -29.40 -15.76
C GLN A 733 -3.76 -27.97 -15.78
N CYS A 734 -4.32 -27.54 -16.91
CA CYS A 734 -4.92 -26.21 -17.00
C CYS A 734 -6.00 -26.00 -15.93
N ALA A 735 -6.07 -24.79 -15.38
CA ALA A 735 -7.14 -24.42 -14.47
C ALA A 735 -8.51 -24.50 -15.15
N THR A 736 -9.58 -24.61 -14.36
CA THR A 736 -10.95 -24.54 -14.88
C THR A 736 -11.17 -23.23 -15.65
N GLY A 737 -11.75 -23.33 -16.86
CA GLY A 737 -11.85 -22.24 -17.84
C GLY A 737 -10.72 -22.21 -18.87
N TYR A 738 -9.67 -23.03 -18.71
CA TYR A 738 -8.56 -23.15 -19.65
C TYR A 738 -8.39 -24.59 -20.15
N ARG A 739 -7.97 -24.74 -21.41
CA ARG A 739 -7.71 -26.01 -22.11
C ARG A 739 -6.31 -26.01 -22.69
N GLY A 740 -5.72 -27.20 -22.85
CA GLY A 740 -4.36 -27.35 -23.37
C GLY A 740 -3.63 -28.54 -22.78
N ASP A 741 -2.30 -28.52 -22.88
CA ASP A 741 -1.39 -29.57 -22.40
C ASP A 741 -0.87 -29.32 -20.96
N GLY A 742 -1.37 -28.27 -20.30
CA GLY A 742 -0.90 -27.82 -18.99
C GLY A 742 0.35 -26.94 -19.01
N ARG A 743 1.08 -26.90 -20.14
CA ARG A 743 2.29 -26.08 -20.32
C ARG A 743 2.02 -24.85 -21.18
N ASN A 744 1.00 -24.93 -22.02
CA ASN A 744 0.39 -23.86 -22.79
C ASN A 744 -1.12 -23.99 -22.60
N CYS A 745 -1.68 -23.18 -21.70
CA CYS A 745 -3.09 -23.22 -21.33
C CYS A 745 -3.82 -22.03 -21.94
N TYR A 746 -4.53 -22.31 -23.03
CA TYR A 746 -5.31 -21.34 -23.76
C TYR A 746 -6.75 -21.35 -23.27
N ASP A 747 -7.37 -20.18 -23.37
CA ASP A 747 -8.74 -19.92 -22.94
C ASP A 747 -9.75 -20.88 -23.59
N VAL A 748 -10.72 -21.37 -22.80
CA VAL A 748 -11.89 -22.05 -23.37
C VAL A 748 -12.88 -20.98 -23.78
N ASP A 749 -12.97 -20.71 -25.08
CA ASP A 749 -14.04 -19.86 -25.60
C ASP A 749 -15.37 -20.63 -25.53
N GLU A 750 -16.00 -20.55 -24.36
CA GLU A 750 -17.26 -21.20 -24.00
C GLU A 750 -18.47 -20.60 -24.77
N CYS A 751 -18.25 -19.45 -25.43
CA CYS A 751 -19.18 -18.85 -26.38
C CYS A 751 -19.05 -19.45 -27.80
N ALA A 752 -17.86 -19.93 -28.17
CA ALA A 752 -17.59 -20.58 -29.45
C ALA A 752 -17.75 -22.11 -29.43
N GLU A 753 -17.47 -22.80 -28.31
CA GLU A 753 -17.57 -24.26 -28.22
C GLU A 753 -19.01 -24.78 -28.03
N SER A 754 -19.89 -24.03 -27.37
CA SER A 754 -21.31 -24.42 -27.22
C SER A 754 -22.28 -23.25 -27.41
N SER A 755 -23.05 -23.29 -28.49
CA SER A 755 -24.08 -22.30 -28.86
C SER A 755 -25.33 -22.29 -27.95
N SER A 756 -25.21 -22.78 -26.72
CA SER A 756 -26.27 -22.88 -25.72
C SER A 756 -25.77 -22.62 -24.28
N SER A 757 -24.60 -22.00 -24.13
CA SER A 757 -24.07 -21.57 -22.82
C SER A 757 -24.93 -20.46 -22.19
N CYS A 758 -25.58 -19.65 -23.04
CA CYS A 758 -26.49 -18.55 -22.66
C CYS A 758 -27.93 -18.80 -23.14
N GLY A 759 -28.90 -18.17 -22.47
CA GLY A 759 -30.33 -18.30 -22.79
C GLY A 759 -30.74 -17.56 -24.07
N ALA A 760 -32.01 -17.74 -24.47
CA ALA A 760 -32.56 -17.03 -25.63
C ALA A 760 -32.48 -15.50 -25.44
N HIS A 761 -32.15 -14.80 -26.53
CA HIS A 761 -31.87 -13.35 -26.58
C HIS A 761 -30.69 -12.87 -25.72
N ALA A 762 -29.84 -13.77 -25.22
CA ALA A 762 -28.55 -13.45 -24.61
C ALA A 762 -27.39 -13.70 -25.59
N GLN A 763 -26.54 -12.70 -25.78
CA GLN A 763 -25.24 -12.82 -26.42
C GLN A 763 -24.20 -13.27 -25.39
N CYS A 764 -23.36 -14.23 -25.75
CA CYS A 764 -22.26 -14.69 -24.91
C CYS A 764 -21.01 -13.81 -25.15
N VAL A 765 -20.32 -13.44 -24.08
CA VAL A 765 -19.06 -12.69 -24.09
C VAL A 765 -18.02 -13.47 -23.29
N ASN A 766 -16.96 -13.90 -23.98
CA ASN A 766 -15.88 -14.69 -23.39
C ASN A 766 -14.90 -13.81 -22.59
N LEU A 767 -14.29 -14.35 -21.54
CA LEU A 767 -13.35 -13.70 -20.63
C LEU A 767 -12.21 -14.70 -20.29
N PRO A 768 -11.00 -14.26 -19.92
CA PRO A 768 -9.91 -15.17 -19.59
C PRO A 768 -10.23 -16.12 -18.42
N GLY A 769 -10.59 -17.37 -18.72
CA GLY A 769 -10.98 -18.42 -17.78
C GLY A 769 -12.47 -18.49 -17.44
N SER A 770 -13.36 -17.79 -18.16
CA SER A 770 -14.82 -17.86 -17.93
C SER A 770 -15.63 -17.15 -19.03
N HIS A 771 -16.95 -17.27 -19.02
CA HIS A 771 -17.82 -16.46 -19.88
C HIS A 771 -18.93 -15.76 -19.09
N ARG A 772 -19.49 -14.70 -19.68
CA ARG A 772 -20.72 -14.04 -19.20
C ARG A 772 -21.74 -13.90 -20.31
N CYS A 773 -23.01 -13.94 -19.94
CA CYS A 773 -24.13 -13.69 -20.84
C CYS A 773 -24.58 -12.23 -20.73
N GLN A 774 -24.99 -11.61 -21.84
CA GLN A 774 -25.47 -10.23 -21.92
C GLN A 774 -26.71 -10.18 -22.82
N CYS A 775 -27.83 -9.63 -22.34
CA CYS A 775 -29.03 -9.53 -23.18
C CYS A 775 -28.80 -8.61 -24.40
N GLN A 776 -29.36 -9.01 -25.54
CA GLN A 776 -29.38 -8.20 -26.75
C GLN A 776 -30.24 -6.94 -26.56
N SER A 777 -29.89 -5.84 -27.24
CA SER A 777 -30.58 -4.56 -27.11
C SER A 777 -32.09 -4.70 -27.31
N GLY A 778 -32.86 -4.17 -26.36
CA GLY A 778 -34.32 -4.34 -26.30
C GLY A 778 -34.79 -5.52 -25.43
N TYR A 779 -33.89 -6.33 -24.87
CA TYR A 779 -34.20 -7.39 -23.91
C TYR A 779 -33.43 -7.19 -22.59
N GLU A 780 -33.97 -7.70 -21.49
CA GLU A 780 -33.35 -7.69 -20.15
C GLU A 780 -33.51 -9.03 -19.43
N PHE A 781 -32.68 -9.30 -18.43
CA PHE A 781 -32.69 -10.60 -17.73
C PHE A 781 -33.95 -10.79 -16.90
N GLY A 782 -34.60 -11.95 -17.05
CA GLY A 782 -35.68 -12.41 -16.19
C GLY A 782 -35.20 -12.74 -14.77
N TYR A 783 -36.16 -12.95 -13.87
CA TYR A 783 -35.92 -13.28 -12.45
C TYR A 783 -35.06 -14.53 -12.18
N ASP A 784 -34.83 -15.35 -13.20
CA ASP A 784 -33.95 -16.53 -13.22
C ASP A 784 -32.47 -16.21 -13.55
N GLY A 785 -32.16 -14.98 -13.96
CA GLY A 785 -30.80 -14.50 -14.21
C GLY A 785 -30.07 -15.13 -15.41
N ARG A 786 -30.78 -15.85 -16.30
CA ARG A 786 -30.19 -16.54 -17.46
C ARG A 786 -30.97 -16.37 -18.77
N THR A 787 -32.26 -16.06 -18.69
CA THR A 787 -33.15 -15.88 -19.85
C THR A 787 -33.45 -14.41 -20.08
N CYS A 788 -33.41 -13.93 -21.33
CA CYS A 788 -33.67 -12.52 -21.65
C CYS A 788 -35.08 -12.31 -22.22
N VAL A 789 -35.80 -11.29 -21.73
CA VAL A 789 -37.20 -10.96 -22.08
C VAL A 789 -37.33 -9.51 -22.56
N GLY A 790 -38.25 -9.25 -23.49
CA GLY A 790 -38.31 -7.98 -24.23
C GLY A 790 -38.90 -6.79 -23.45
N LYS A 791 -38.25 -5.62 -23.56
CA LYS A 791 -38.66 -4.34 -22.95
C LYS A 791 -39.89 -3.75 -23.64
N TRP A 792 -41.00 -3.65 -22.89
CA TRP A 792 -42.16 -2.84 -23.27
C TRP A 792 -42.01 -1.41 -22.73
N GLN A 793 -41.49 -0.49 -23.55
CA GLN A 793 -41.50 0.94 -23.22
C GLN A 793 -42.90 1.55 -23.43
N LEU A 794 -43.64 1.72 -22.32
CA LEU A 794 -44.81 2.60 -22.25
C LEU A 794 -44.37 3.97 -21.72
N PHE A 795 -44.25 4.94 -22.62
CA PHE A 795 -44.29 6.35 -22.24
C PHE A 795 -45.72 6.73 -21.88
N ASP A 796 -45.92 7.40 -20.74
CA ASP A 796 -47.18 8.09 -20.44
C ASP A 796 -46.93 9.37 -19.64
N VAL A 797 -47.11 10.53 -20.31
CA VAL A 797 -47.34 11.82 -19.67
C VAL A 797 -48.61 12.40 -20.29
N ALA A 798 -49.70 12.33 -19.55
CA ALA A 798 -50.95 13.03 -19.84
C ALA A 798 -51.01 14.28 -18.94
N LEU A 799 -51.58 15.43 -19.31
CA LEU A 799 -52.42 15.83 -20.46
C LEU A 799 -51.85 17.18 -21.03
N VAL A 800 -52.26 17.80 -22.16
CA VAL A 800 -53.55 17.87 -22.87
C VAL A 800 -53.36 18.09 -24.39
N CYS A 801 -53.83 17.14 -25.22
CA CYS A 801 -54.58 17.32 -26.51
C CYS A 801 -54.12 18.31 -27.61
N PRO A 802 -54.33 18.02 -28.92
CA PRO A 802 -54.07 16.78 -29.69
C PRO A 802 -53.32 17.03 -31.03
N LEU A 803 -53.12 15.96 -31.83
CA LEU A 803 -52.74 15.94 -33.27
C LEU A 803 -51.26 16.23 -33.65
N ARG A 804 -50.45 15.17 -33.68
CA ARG A 804 -49.75 14.62 -34.89
C ARG A 804 -49.14 15.62 -35.92
N CYS A 805 -47.80 15.55 -36.15
CA CYS A 805 -47.15 14.92 -37.34
C CYS A 805 -45.78 15.52 -37.84
N ILE A 806 -44.77 14.63 -37.98
CA ILE A 806 -43.94 14.38 -39.20
C ILE A 806 -42.64 15.21 -39.53
N PHE A 807 -41.58 14.47 -39.93
CA PHE A 807 -40.28 14.84 -40.60
C PHE A 807 -39.09 15.41 -39.75
N GLY A 808 -37.83 15.35 -40.26
CA GLY A 808 -36.58 14.97 -39.51
C GLY A 808 -35.22 15.76 -39.58
N ALA A 809 -34.24 15.39 -40.47
CA ALA A 809 -32.75 15.58 -40.38
C ALA A 809 -31.96 16.65 -41.26
N HIS A 810 -30.91 17.25 -40.65
CA HIS A 810 -29.75 18.13 -41.09
C HIS A 810 -29.84 19.45 -41.92
N SER A 811 -29.34 20.57 -41.35
CA SER A 811 -28.29 21.52 -41.89
C SER A 811 -27.98 22.69 -40.90
N ALA A 812 -26.94 23.50 -41.13
CA ALA A 812 -26.34 24.51 -40.19
C ALA A 812 -25.92 25.85 -40.86
N ALA A 813 -25.83 26.96 -40.09
CA ALA A 813 -25.53 28.31 -40.57
C ALA A 813 -24.87 29.30 -39.54
N TYR A 814 -23.54 29.41 -39.63
CA TYR A 814 -22.69 30.64 -39.65
C TYR A 814 -22.76 31.74 -38.52
N VAL A 815 -21.61 32.15 -37.96
CA VAL A 815 -21.47 33.23 -36.93
C VAL A 815 -20.33 34.24 -37.27
N ASP A 816 -20.38 35.50 -36.80
CA ASP A 816 -19.31 36.52 -36.97
C ASP A 816 -18.37 36.65 -35.75
N GLU A 817 -17.09 36.38 -35.96
CA GLU A 817 -16.07 36.27 -34.91
C GLU A 817 -15.42 37.60 -34.49
N CYS A 818 -15.42 38.63 -35.34
CA CYS A 818 -14.83 39.94 -34.99
C CYS A 818 -15.65 40.70 -33.94
N SER A 819 -16.91 40.31 -33.73
CA SER A 819 -17.77 40.76 -32.62
C SER A 819 -17.08 40.68 -31.25
N SER A 820 -16.17 39.70 -31.07
CA SER A 820 -15.44 39.46 -29.82
C SER A 820 -14.19 40.34 -29.60
N SER A 821 -13.87 41.25 -30.54
CA SER A 821 -12.61 42.04 -30.55
C SER A 821 -11.30 41.23 -30.36
N PRO A 822 -11.09 40.12 -31.10
CA PRO A 822 -10.06 39.11 -30.81
C PRO A 822 -8.62 39.47 -31.27
N CYS A 823 -8.25 40.76 -31.30
CA CYS A 823 -6.95 41.25 -31.78
C CYS A 823 -6.20 42.02 -30.68
N HIS A 824 -4.90 42.28 -30.90
CA HIS A 824 -4.14 43.15 -29.99
C HIS A 824 -4.77 44.54 -29.85
N VAL A 825 -4.63 45.17 -28.69
CA VAL A 825 -5.16 46.53 -28.43
C VAL A 825 -4.63 47.57 -29.45
N ASN A 826 -3.39 47.39 -29.91
CA ASN A 826 -2.76 48.21 -30.95
C ASN A 826 -2.88 47.58 -32.35
N ALA A 827 -3.96 46.84 -32.62
CA ALA A 827 -4.28 46.20 -33.90
C ALA A 827 -5.76 46.42 -34.30
N ARG A 828 -6.21 45.81 -35.41
CA ARG A 828 -7.61 45.84 -35.89
C ARG A 828 -8.08 44.48 -36.42
N CYS A 829 -9.34 44.14 -36.18
CA CYS A 829 -10.00 42.92 -36.68
C CYS A 829 -10.67 43.14 -38.04
N ILE A 830 -10.67 42.12 -38.90
CA ILE A 830 -11.38 42.08 -40.19
C ILE A 830 -11.98 40.67 -40.37
N ASN A 831 -13.32 40.55 -40.44
CA ASN A 831 -13.96 39.23 -40.58
C ASN A 831 -14.00 38.73 -42.04
N ARG A 832 -14.11 37.41 -42.22
CA ARG A 832 -14.28 36.69 -43.50
C ARG A 832 -15.13 35.43 -43.26
N LEU A 833 -15.59 34.79 -44.33
CA LEU A 833 -16.36 33.54 -44.21
C LEU A 833 -15.54 32.43 -43.54
N GLY A 834 -15.89 32.13 -42.28
CA GLY A 834 -15.33 31.07 -41.43
C GLY A 834 -13.96 31.40 -40.79
N SER A 835 -13.59 32.68 -40.72
CA SER A 835 -12.33 33.13 -40.09
C SER A 835 -12.21 34.66 -40.08
N PHE A 836 -11.75 35.21 -38.96
CA PHE A 836 -11.27 36.59 -38.88
C PHE A 836 -9.75 36.72 -39.08
N GLN A 837 -9.27 37.96 -39.25
CA GLN A 837 -7.84 38.29 -39.33
C GLN A 837 -7.51 39.61 -38.60
N CYS A 838 -6.35 39.68 -37.95
CA CYS A 838 -5.83 40.86 -37.25
C CYS A 838 -4.69 41.57 -38.01
N GLN A 839 -4.42 42.84 -37.68
CA GLN A 839 -3.30 43.62 -38.22
C GLN A 839 -2.87 44.78 -37.29
N CYS A 840 -1.58 44.92 -36.96
CA CYS A 840 -1.04 46.01 -36.12
C CYS A 840 -1.25 47.43 -36.72
N GLN A 841 -1.29 48.42 -35.83
CA GLN A 841 -1.40 49.84 -36.14
C GLN A 841 -0.01 50.50 -36.35
N PRO A 842 0.12 51.55 -37.18
CA PRO A 842 1.43 52.10 -37.54
C PRO A 842 2.18 52.70 -36.35
N GLY A 843 3.44 52.28 -36.15
CA GLY A 843 4.29 52.69 -35.02
C GLY A 843 4.70 51.52 -34.13
N PHE A 844 3.96 50.41 -34.18
CA PHE A 844 4.29 49.15 -33.54
C PHE A 844 4.51 48.08 -34.63
N ASP A 845 5.60 47.32 -34.53
CA ASP A 845 5.82 46.15 -35.40
C ASP A 845 5.30 44.87 -34.72
N GLY A 846 4.78 43.95 -35.52
CA GLY A 846 4.10 42.74 -35.03
C GLY A 846 3.12 42.13 -36.05
N ASP A 847 2.42 41.07 -35.63
CA ASP A 847 1.56 40.24 -36.49
C ASP A 847 0.06 40.64 -36.47
N GLY A 848 -0.35 41.46 -35.49
CA GLY A 848 -1.73 41.86 -35.24
C GLY A 848 -2.36 41.22 -34.00
N PHE A 849 -1.74 40.19 -33.45
CA PHE A 849 -2.07 39.59 -32.14
C PHE A 849 -1.09 40.05 -31.05
N TYR A 850 0.12 40.47 -31.43
CA TYR A 850 1.05 41.21 -30.59
C TYR A 850 1.73 42.34 -31.39
N CYS A 851 1.98 43.50 -30.76
CA CYS A 851 2.66 44.65 -31.38
C CYS A 851 3.45 45.46 -30.32
N SER A 852 4.73 45.79 -30.54
CA SER A 852 5.62 46.41 -29.52
C SER A 852 6.57 47.54 -30.03
N GLU A 853 7.25 48.23 -29.09
CA GLU A 853 8.23 49.33 -29.30
C GLU A 853 9.69 48.88 -28.94
N GLN A 854 10.74 49.70 -29.12
CA GLN A 854 12.17 49.28 -29.20
C GLN A 854 13.21 50.30 -28.60
N GLU A 855 14.50 49.92 -28.43
CA GLU A 855 15.71 50.64 -27.88
C GLU A 855 15.94 50.53 -26.32
N ASP A 856 17.13 50.40 -25.69
CA ASP A 856 18.54 50.08 -26.09
C ASP A 856 19.46 49.62 -24.87
N GLU A 857 20.80 49.87 -24.85
CA GLU A 857 21.87 49.19 -24.02
C GLU A 857 22.49 50.01 -22.82
N PRO A 858 23.23 49.38 -21.84
CA PRO A 858 24.06 50.11 -20.82
C PRO A 858 25.48 49.54 -20.43
N GLU A 859 26.39 50.39 -19.90
CA GLU A 859 27.76 50.05 -19.37
C GLU A 859 28.06 50.48 -17.89
N LEU A 860 29.27 50.15 -17.37
CA LEU A 860 29.80 50.18 -15.96
C LEU A 860 30.83 51.34 -15.67
N PRO A 861 31.64 51.45 -14.55
CA PRO A 861 31.57 51.04 -13.10
C PRO A 861 32.07 52.14 -12.05
N VAL A 862 32.38 51.74 -10.78
CA VAL A 862 33.41 52.25 -9.78
C VAL A 862 32.92 52.87 -8.43
N THR A 863 33.78 52.86 -7.38
CA THR A 863 33.56 52.88 -5.89
C THR A 863 34.39 53.99 -5.14
N PRO A 864 34.74 53.93 -3.82
CA PRO A 864 33.97 53.96 -2.54
C PRO A 864 34.46 55.03 -1.49
N THR A 865 33.75 55.27 -0.36
CA THR A 865 34.35 55.50 1.01
C THR A 865 33.33 55.76 2.15
N GLN A 866 33.80 55.56 3.40
CA GLN A 866 33.09 55.66 4.71
C GLN A 866 31.88 54.72 4.90
N ARG A 867 31.72 54.17 6.11
CA ARG A 867 30.58 53.30 6.45
C ARG A 867 29.43 54.14 7.00
N PRO A 868 28.25 54.15 6.36
CA PRO A 868 27.05 54.75 6.94
C PRO A 868 26.54 53.93 8.14
N GLU A 869 25.72 54.53 9.00
CA GLU A 869 24.84 53.78 9.91
C GLU A 869 24.07 52.72 9.11
N SER A 870 23.97 51.51 9.63
CA SER A 870 23.33 50.40 8.92
C SER A 870 21.81 50.57 8.80
N VAL A 871 21.19 49.75 7.95
CA VAL A 871 19.72 49.68 7.84
C VAL A 871 19.10 49.26 9.19
N CYS A 872 19.68 48.27 9.87
CA CYS A 872 19.22 47.82 11.19
C CYS A 872 19.36 48.91 12.26
N GLU A 873 20.55 49.53 12.36
CA GLU A 873 20.84 50.57 13.37
C GLU A 873 19.89 51.77 13.23
N ARG A 874 19.67 52.23 11.99
CA ARG A 874 18.81 53.38 11.70
C ARG A 874 17.32 53.06 11.89
N TRP A 875 16.88 51.86 11.51
CA TRP A 875 15.50 51.41 11.74
C TRP A 875 15.21 51.23 13.24
N ARG A 876 16.17 50.64 13.98
CA ARG A 876 16.12 50.52 15.45
C ARG A 876 16.00 51.89 16.12
N ALA A 877 16.82 52.86 15.72
CA ALA A 877 16.76 54.23 16.26
C ALA A 877 15.41 54.90 15.95
N SER A 878 14.94 54.83 14.71
CA SER A 878 13.66 55.43 14.29
C SER A 878 12.45 54.83 15.01
N LEU A 879 12.46 53.52 15.29
CA LEU A 879 11.39 52.88 16.06
C LEU A 879 11.44 53.26 17.54
N ILE A 880 12.62 53.31 18.15
CA ILE A 880 12.76 53.74 19.56
C ILE A 880 12.31 55.20 19.74
N GLU A 881 12.60 56.09 18.79
CA GLU A 881 12.07 57.48 18.81
C GLU A 881 10.55 57.51 18.64
N HIS A 882 10.00 56.72 17.71
CA HIS A 882 8.54 56.59 17.51
C HIS A 882 7.82 56.05 18.75
N TYR A 883 8.44 55.15 19.50
CA TYR A 883 7.95 54.63 20.79
C TYR A 883 8.33 55.51 21.99
N GLY A 884 8.68 56.78 21.79
CA GLY A 884 8.91 57.74 22.88
C GLY A 884 10.14 57.47 23.75
N GLY A 885 11.11 56.70 23.24
CA GLY A 885 12.37 56.38 23.92
C GLY A 885 12.35 55.13 24.81
N LYS A 886 11.20 54.47 24.98
CA LYS A 886 11.08 53.18 25.68
C LYS A 886 10.02 52.27 25.01
N PRO A 887 10.41 51.24 24.25
CA PRO A 887 9.48 50.26 23.71
C PRO A 887 8.89 49.37 24.80
N GLU A 888 7.62 49.03 24.69
CA GLU A 888 6.93 48.06 25.55
C GLU A 888 7.20 46.60 25.10
N PRO A 889 7.09 45.58 25.97
CA PRO A 889 7.54 44.21 25.69
C PRO A 889 6.92 43.50 24.48
N GLN A 890 5.79 44.00 23.97
CA GLN A 890 5.06 43.46 22.81
C GLN A 890 5.40 44.20 21.49
N GLN A 891 6.21 45.26 21.54
CA GLN A 891 6.59 46.05 20.36
C GLN A 891 7.87 45.49 19.73
N TYR A 892 7.91 45.40 18.41
CA TYR A 892 9.11 44.95 17.69
C TYR A 892 10.16 46.06 17.64
N VAL A 893 11.41 45.70 17.95
CA VAL A 893 12.58 46.56 17.79
C VAL A 893 13.71 45.70 17.21
N PRO A 894 14.18 45.98 15.98
CA PRO A 894 15.12 45.11 15.28
C PRO A 894 16.43 44.95 16.05
N GLN A 895 16.88 43.70 16.16
CA GLN A 895 18.06 43.26 16.91
C GLN A 895 19.25 43.25 15.95
N CYS A 896 20.25 44.08 16.20
CA CYS A 896 21.41 44.24 15.32
C CYS A 896 22.66 43.62 15.96
N GLU A 897 23.50 42.98 15.15
CA GLU A 897 24.81 42.49 15.55
C GLU A 897 25.80 43.64 15.79
N PRO A 898 26.96 43.41 16.43
CA PRO A 898 27.98 44.44 16.65
C PRO A 898 28.61 45.04 15.39
N ASP A 899 28.37 44.43 14.22
CA ASP A 899 28.73 44.99 12.92
C ASP A 899 27.54 45.71 12.24
N GLY A 900 26.42 45.90 12.92
CA GLY A 900 25.23 46.59 12.42
C GLY A 900 24.38 45.78 11.44
N GLN A 901 24.72 44.55 11.06
CA GLN A 901 23.77 43.70 10.32
C GLN A 901 22.60 43.28 11.23
N PHE A 902 21.51 42.81 10.64
CA PHE A 902 20.43 42.20 11.41
C PHE A 902 20.90 40.87 11.99
N SER A 903 20.58 40.61 13.26
CA SER A 903 20.79 39.27 13.83
C SER A 903 19.93 38.26 13.06
N PRO A 904 20.46 37.09 12.67
CA PRO A 904 19.72 36.12 11.84
C PRO A 904 18.40 35.65 12.43
N VAL A 905 18.25 35.74 13.76
CA VAL A 905 16.98 35.54 14.47
C VAL A 905 16.46 36.89 14.96
N GLN A 906 15.23 37.24 14.59
CA GLN A 906 14.50 38.39 15.14
C GLN A 906 13.38 37.90 16.05
N CYS A 907 13.05 38.66 17.11
CA CYS A 907 11.98 38.33 18.06
C CYS A 907 11.27 39.61 18.56
N TYR A 908 9.98 39.49 18.93
CA TYR A 908 9.27 40.55 19.66
C TYR A 908 9.70 40.58 21.13
N GLY A 909 10.51 41.57 21.52
CA GLY A 909 10.82 41.89 22.92
C GLY A 909 11.33 40.69 23.74
N GLU A 910 10.62 40.37 24.83
CA GLU A 910 10.88 39.21 25.70
C GLU A 910 9.92 38.02 25.42
N THR A 911 9.17 38.04 24.31
CA THR A 911 8.24 36.95 23.95
C THR A 911 8.96 35.77 23.28
N THR A 912 8.26 34.63 23.17
CA THR A 912 8.74 33.45 22.43
C THR A 912 8.57 33.57 20.91
N TYR A 913 8.05 34.69 20.41
CA TYR A 913 7.70 34.84 19.00
C TYR A 913 8.90 35.34 18.19
N CYS A 914 9.51 34.44 17.42
CA CYS A 914 10.77 34.65 16.71
C CYS A 914 10.74 34.09 15.27
N TRP A 915 11.47 34.72 14.35
CA TRP A 915 11.60 34.32 12.94
C TRP A 915 13.03 34.52 12.44
N CYS A 916 13.37 33.90 11.31
CA CYS A 916 14.62 34.17 10.62
C CYS A 916 14.50 35.43 9.75
N VAL A 917 15.58 36.19 9.61
CA VAL A 917 15.67 37.29 8.64
C VAL A 917 16.82 37.13 7.67
N ASP A 918 16.65 37.71 6.48
CA ASP A 918 17.72 37.93 5.52
C ASP A 918 18.67 39.07 5.93
N GLN A 919 19.68 39.34 5.10
CA GLN A 919 20.69 40.38 5.35
C GLN A 919 20.11 41.81 5.34
N ASP A 920 18.94 42.01 4.74
CA ASP A 920 18.19 43.28 4.73
C ASP A 920 17.17 43.38 5.89
N GLY A 921 17.09 42.35 6.75
CA GLY A 921 16.22 42.33 7.93
C GLY A 921 14.78 41.95 7.63
N ARG A 922 14.49 41.39 6.45
CA ARG A 922 13.15 40.93 6.07
C ARG A 922 12.93 39.50 6.55
N GLU A 923 11.71 39.21 6.98
CA GLU A 923 11.33 37.90 7.46
C GLU A 923 11.39 36.85 6.34
N VAL A 924 12.14 35.78 6.56
CA VAL A 924 12.21 34.62 5.66
C VAL A 924 10.90 33.85 5.80
N PRO A 925 10.08 33.71 4.74
CA PRO A 925 8.75 33.10 4.83
C PRO A 925 8.79 31.69 5.43
N GLY A 926 7.79 31.37 6.27
CA GLY A 926 7.68 30.06 6.93
C GLY A 926 8.61 29.84 8.13
N THR A 927 9.53 30.74 8.45
CA THR A 927 10.47 30.57 9.59
C THR A 927 9.94 31.07 10.94
N ARG A 928 8.69 31.53 10.98
CA ARG A 928 8.04 32.16 12.13
C ARG A 928 7.58 31.12 13.16
N SER A 929 8.23 31.09 14.32
CA SER A 929 7.91 30.22 15.46
C SER A 929 7.24 30.98 16.59
N HIS A 930 6.28 30.33 17.26
CA HIS A 930 5.68 30.78 18.52
C HIS A 930 6.30 30.06 19.75
N ASP A 931 7.10 29.01 19.53
CA ASP A 931 7.59 28.12 20.58
C ASP A 931 8.75 28.67 21.39
N VAL A 932 8.94 28.10 22.58
CA VAL A 932 10.04 28.43 23.51
C VAL A 932 11.42 28.16 22.87
N VAL A 933 11.47 27.32 21.83
CA VAL A 933 12.69 27.03 21.04
C VAL A 933 12.76 27.98 19.85
N LYS A 934 13.77 28.86 19.84
CA LYS A 934 14.03 29.80 18.73
C LYS A 934 14.37 29.04 17.43
N PRO A 935 13.95 29.54 16.26
CA PRO A 935 14.25 28.91 14.98
C PRO A 935 15.76 28.88 14.71
N ALA A 936 16.24 27.80 14.08
CA ALA A 936 17.66 27.54 13.83
C ALA A 936 18.21 28.31 12.60
N CYS A 937 18.14 29.63 12.65
CA CYS A 937 18.60 30.52 11.59
C CYS A 937 20.13 30.53 11.52
N LEU A 938 20.71 29.86 10.53
CA LEU A 938 22.17 29.73 10.39
C LEU A 938 22.82 31.05 9.92
N PRO A 939 23.72 31.68 10.70
CA PRO A 939 24.67 32.65 10.17
C PRO A 939 25.68 31.92 9.27
N SER A 940 25.93 32.43 8.08
CA SER A 940 26.70 31.73 7.04
C SER A 940 28.21 31.70 7.30
N VAL A 941 28.73 30.75 8.10
CA VAL A 941 30.12 30.21 8.09
C VAL A 941 30.14 28.80 8.74
N ALA A 942 30.97 27.89 8.24
CA ALA A 942 30.97 26.47 8.61
C ALA A 942 31.86 26.07 9.83
N PRO A 943 31.39 25.17 10.72
CA PRO A 943 32.17 24.50 11.77
C PRO A 943 32.56 23.03 11.40
N PRO A 944 33.39 22.32 12.21
CA PRO A 944 34.35 21.34 11.67
C PRO A 944 34.09 19.83 11.95
N THR A 945 34.95 19.01 11.37
CA THR A 945 34.97 17.53 11.41
C THR A 945 35.08 16.89 12.80
N MET A 946 34.27 15.86 13.05
CA MET A 946 34.51 14.83 14.08
C MET A 946 34.23 13.42 13.53
N ARG A 947 35.18 12.50 13.74
CA ARG A 947 35.13 11.03 13.55
C ARG A 947 35.84 10.41 14.79
N PRO A 948 35.72 9.10 15.11
CA PRO A 948 35.23 8.00 14.25
C PRO A 948 34.20 7.04 14.87
N LEU A 949 33.40 6.43 13.99
CA LEU A 949 32.82 5.07 14.15
C LEU A 949 33.01 4.33 12.80
N PRO A 950 32.75 3.01 12.69
CA PRO A 950 33.66 2.07 12.01
C PRO A 950 33.88 2.35 10.52
N ARG A 951 35.10 2.00 10.05
CA ARG A 951 35.51 2.19 8.65
C ARG A 951 34.59 1.42 7.69
N PRO A 952 34.21 2.01 6.55
CA PRO A 952 33.79 1.24 5.39
C PRO A 952 35.03 0.56 4.77
N ASP A 953 35.10 -0.77 4.82
CA ASP A 953 36.20 -1.53 4.22
C ASP A 953 36.05 -1.59 2.68
N VAL A 954 36.48 -0.52 2.02
CA VAL A 954 36.64 -0.44 0.56
C VAL A 954 37.52 -1.59 0.09
N THR A 955 36.89 -2.62 -0.48
CA THR A 955 37.54 -3.88 -0.86
C THR A 955 37.69 -3.94 -2.39
N PRO A 956 38.77 -3.38 -2.97
CA PRO A 956 38.88 -3.18 -4.43
C PRO A 956 38.78 -4.48 -5.23
N PRO A 957 38.19 -4.47 -6.44
CA PRO A 957 38.11 -5.64 -7.32
C PRO A 957 39.48 -6.31 -7.55
N THR A 958 39.53 -7.63 -7.44
CA THR A 958 40.77 -8.41 -7.50
C THR A 958 41.06 -8.88 -8.92
N ASN A 959 41.98 -8.20 -9.62
CA ASN A 959 42.60 -8.61 -10.88
C ASN A 959 41.66 -8.94 -12.06
N ALA A 960 40.40 -8.51 -12.03
CA ALA A 960 39.49 -8.56 -13.17
C ALA A 960 39.56 -7.23 -13.95
N GLY A 961 39.80 -7.29 -15.26
CA GLY A 961 39.92 -6.08 -16.10
C GLY A 961 38.62 -5.30 -16.28
N VAL A 962 37.46 -5.95 -16.06
CA VAL A 962 36.13 -5.33 -16.08
C VAL A 962 35.31 -5.88 -14.92
N THR A 963 34.56 -5.01 -14.25
CA THR A 963 33.67 -5.34 -13.12
C THR A 963 32.38 -4.53 -13.26
N LEU A 964 31.23 -5.16 -13.05
CA LEU A 964 29.95 -4.45 -12.94
C LEU A 964 29.78 -3.97 -11.51
N LEU A 965 29.50 -2.68 -11.33
CA LEU A 965 29.05 -2.12 -10.06
C LEU A 965 27.54 -2.06 -10.06
N TYR A 966 26.88 -2.44 -8.95
CA TYR A 966 25.43 -2.40 -8.82
C TYR A 966 24.99 -1.88 -7.46
N ALA A 967 23.94 -1.07 -7.43
CA ALA A 967 23.33 -0.59 -6.20
C ALA A 967 22.26 -1.58 -5.68
N GLN A 968 22.23 -1.84 -4.37
CA GLN A 968 21.25 -2.74 -3.74
C GLN A 968 20.83 -2.20 -2.35
N GLY A 969 20.16 -1.05 -2.32
CA GLY A 969 19.72 -0.38 -1.09
C GLY A 969 20.89 0.20 -0.30
N GLN A 970 21.15 -0.33 0.90
CA GLN A 970 22.22 0.13 1.82
C GLN A 970 23.63 -0.36 1.44
N LYS A 971 23.88 -0.76 0.19
CA LYS A 971 25.20 -1.22 -0.28
C LYS A 971 25.40 -1.06 -1.79
N ILE A 972 26.67 -0.94 -2.18
CA ILE A 972 27.13 -1.06 -3.56
C ILE A 972 27.90 -2.38 -3.68
N GLY A 973 27.48 -3.24 -4.60
CA GLY A 973 28.14 -4.49 -4.95
C GLY A 973 29.07 -4.36 -6.16
N ALA A 974 30.02 -5.28 -6.27
CA ALA A 974 30.97 -5.39 -7.37
C ALA A 974 31.02 -6.84 -7.88
N LEU A 975 30.63 -7.05 -9.13
CA LEU A 975 30.48 -8.34 -9.81
C LEU A 975 31.48 -8.43 -10.98
N PRO A 976 32.58 -9.19 -10.87
CA PRO A 976 33.59 -9.30 -11.93
C PRO A 976 33.05 -9.94 -13.22
N LEU A 977 33.62 -9.56 -14.37
CA LEU A 977 33.33 -10.18 -15.67
C LEU A 977 34.50 -11.05 -16.16
N ASN A 978 34.18 -12.27 -16.57
CA ASN A 978 35.11 -13.17 -17.25
C ASN A 978 34.77 -13.24 -18.74
N GLY A 979 35.44 -12.41 -19.54
CA GLY A 979 35.11 -12.20 -20.96
C GLY A 979 33.82 -11.40 -21.11
N THR A 980 32.69 -12.09 -21.31
CA THR A 980 31.33 -11.51 -21.26
C THR A 980 30.42 -12.22 -20.24
N ARG A 981 30.92 -13.27 -19.55
CA ARG A 981 30.15 -13.99 -18.52
C ARG A 981 30.28 -13.34 -17.14
N LEU A 982 29.25 -13.53 -16.32
CA LEU A 982 29.23 -13.06 -14.94
C LEU A 982 30.02 -14.01 -14.03
N ASP A 983 31.00 -13.50 -13.29
CA ASP A 983 31.65 -14.28 -12.22
C ASP A 983 30.97 -14.01 -10.88
N GLY A 984 29.85 -14.70 -10.65
CA GLY A 984 29.14 -14.66 -9.38
C GLY A 984 29.97 -15.13 -8.19
N THR A 985 31.05 -15.89 -8.39
CA THR A 985 31.95 -16.34 -7.31
C THR A 985 32.97 -15.30 -6.91
N GLY A 986 33.29 -14.35 -7.80
CA GLY A 986 34.07 -13.15 -7.51
C GLY A 986 33.24 -11.97 -6.97
N SER A 987 31.92 -12.10 -6.87
CA SER A 987 31.02 -11.03 -6.41
C SER A 987 31.25 -10.67 -4.93
N LYS A 988 31.19 -9.39 -4.61
CA LYS A 988 31.37 -8.88 -3.24
C LYS A 988 30.75 -7.51 -3.00
N THR A 989 30.54 -7.18 -1.74
CA THR A 989 30.23 -5.80 -1.33
C THR A 989 31.47 -4.92 -1.49
N LEU A 990 31.31 -3.75 -2.11
CA LEU A 990 32.35 -2.75 -2.32
C LEU A 990 32.26 -1.61 -1.28
N LEU A 991 31.03 -1.21 -0.94
CA LEU A 991 30.70 -0.22 0.08
C LEU A 991 29.42 -0.65 0.80
N THR A 992 29.40 -0.51 2.13
CA THR A 992 28.18 -0.63 2.97
C THR A 992 27.84 0.76 3.51
N LEU A 993 26.61 1.20 3.28
CA LEU A 993 26.14 2.57 3.47
C LEU A 993 24.86 2.52 4.32
N HIS A 994 25.04 2.43 5.63
CA HIS A 994 23.95 2.27 6.60
C HIS A 994 23.08 3.54 6.62
N GLY A 995 21.76 3.37 6.54
CA GLY A 995 20.78 4.46 6.44
C GLY A 995 20.60 5.06 5.04
N SER A 996 21.45 4.72 4.07
CA SER A 996 21.35 5.18 2.68
C SER A 996 20.40 4.33 1.83
N ILE A 997 19.75 4.95 0.85
CA ILE A 997 19.02 4.25 -0.22
C ILE A 997 19.70 4.61 -1.54
N VAL A 998 20.66 3.77 -1.94
CA VAL A 998 21.47 4.00 -3.15
C VAL A 998 20.69 3.57 -4.39
N VAL A 999 20.53 4.49 -5.36
CA VAL A 999 19.78 4.25 -6.60
C VAL A 999 20.63 4.49 -7.84
N GLY A 1000 20.97 5.73 -8.16
CA GLY A 1000 21.82 6.08 -9.29
C GLY A 1000 23.30 5.79 -8.99
N ILE A 1001 24.06 5.29 -9.97
CA ILE A 1001 25.48 4.96 -9.80
C ILE A 1001 26.28 5.27 -11.07
N GLY A 1002 27.44 5.90 -10.91
CA GLY A 1002 28.39 6.24 -11.97
C GLY A 1002 29.83 5.90 -11.58
N TYR A 1003 30.73 5.81 -12.56
CA TYR A 1003 32.13 5.46 -12.34
C TYR A 1003 33.08 6.35 -13.15
N ASP A 1004 34.13 6.84 -12.49
CA ASP A 1004 35.24 7.56 -13.11
C ASP A 1004 36.48 6.68 -13.23
N CYS A 1005 36.77 6.26 -14.46
CA CYS A 1005 37.95 5.46 -14.81
C CYS A 1005 39.28 6.25 -14.81
N LYS A 1006 39.29 7.58 -14.65
CA LYS A 1006 40.55 8.36 -14.52
C LYS A 1006 41.08 8.39 -13.09
N GLU A 1007 40.21 8.67 -12.13
CA GLU A 1007 40.59 8.78 -10.71
C GLU A 1007 40.15 7.57 -9.86
N ASN A 1008 39.58 6.55 -10.52
CA ASN A 1008 39.07 5.31 -9.91
C ASN A 1008 38.08 5.60 -8.75
N GLN A 1009 37.05 6.39 -9.06
CA GLN A 1009 36.03 6.84 -8.11
C GLN A 1009 34.65 6.31 -8.52
N VAL A 1010 33.85 5.89 -7.54
CA VAL A 1010 32.43 5.62 -7.70
C VAL A 1010 31.64 6.83 -7.21
N TYR A 1011 30.59 7.19 -7.96
CA TYR A 1011 29.64 8.26 -7.65
C TYR A 1011 28.26 7.65 -7.48
N TRP A 1012 27.45 8.11 -6.54
CA TRP A 1012 26.09 7.60 -6.36
C TRP A 1012 25.11 8.64 -5.80
N THR A 1013 23.82 8.40 -6.03
CA THR A 1013 22.72 9.15 -5.42
C THR A 1013 22.19 8.41 -4.19
N ASP A 1014 21.74 9.14 -3.18
CA ASP A 1014 21.10 8.61 -1.97
C ASP A 1014 19.77 9.34 -1.73
N LEU A 1015 18.66 8.61 -1.92
CA LEU A 1015 17.31 9.14 -1.73
C LEU A 1015 16.96 9.41 -0.25
N SER A 1016 17.57 8.65 0.67
CA SER A 1016 17.31 8.76 2.11
C SER A 1016 17.96 10.03 2.68
N ALA A 1017 19.24 10.23 2.38
CA ALA A 1017 19.98 11.41 2.82
C ALA A 1017 19.79 12.65 1.92
N ARG A 1018 19.11 12.50 0.76
CA ARG A 1018 18.98 13.54 -0.29
C ARG A 1018 20.34 14.11 -0.70
N THR A 1019 21.26 13.22 -1.06
CA THR A 1019 22.65 13.59 -1.40
C THR A 1019 23.16 12.92 -2.67
N ILE A 1020 24.12 13.58 -3.32
CA ILE A 1020 25.00 12.97 -4.31
C ILE A 1020 26.39 12.86 -3.67
N ASN A 1021 27.00 11.68 -3.79
CA ASN A 1021 28.18 11.27 -3.05
C ASN A 1021 29.25 10.68 -3.97
N ARG A 1022 30.50 10.64 -3.51
CA ARG A 1022 31.59 9.87 -4.14
C ARG A 1022 32.45 9.13 -3.13
N ALA A 1023 33.19 8.13 -3.62
CA ALA A 1023 34.29 7.50 -2.91
C ALA A 1023 35.36 7.02 -3.90
N SER A 1024 36.64 7.12 -3.53
CA SER A 1024 37.73 6.48 -4.29
C SER A 1024 37.76 4.98 -3.98
N LEU A 1025 38.02 4.13 -4.98
CA LEU A 1025 38.10 2.67 -4.80
C LEU A 1025 39.49 2.21 -4.31
N VAL A 1026 40.13 3.01 -3.46
CA VAL A 1026 41.40 2.70 -2.79
C VAL A 1026 41.10 2.17 -1.37
N PRO A 1027 41.79 1.11 -0.90
CA PRO A 1027 41.56 0.56 0.44
C PRO A 1027 41.61 1.62 1.56
N GLY A 1028 40.53 1.70 2.33
CA GLY A 1028 40.41 2.65 3.45
C GLY A 1028 40.13 4.11 3.06
N ALA A 1029 39.77 4.39 1.80
CA ALA A 1029 39.14 5.66 1.44
C ALA A 1029 37.74 5.77 2.09
N GLU A 1030 37.29 6.99 2.37
CA GLU A 1030 36.01 7.26 3.02
C GLU A 1030 35.03 7.96 2.05
N PRO A 1031 33.71 7.71 2.16
CA PRO A 1031 32.69 8.47 1.42
C PRO A 1031 32.72 9.98 1.68
N GLU A 1032 32.49 10.75 0.62
CA GLU A 1032 32.42 12.21 0.60
C GLU A 1032 31.09 12.66 -0.02
N ILE A 1033 30.41 13.60 0.64
CA ILE A 1033 29.16 14.21 0.15
C ILE A 1033 29.54 15.36 -0.78
N LEU A 1034 29.04 15.35 -2.02
CA LEU A 1034 29.29 16.39 -3.03
C LEU A 1034 28.17 17.44 -3.05
N ILE A 1035 26.92 16.98 -3.02
CA ILE A 1035 25.72 17.83 -3.12
C ILE A 1035 24.72 17.36 -2.07
N ASN A 1036 24.19 18.30 -1.28
CA ASN A 1036 23.34 18.07 -0.11
C ASN A 1036 22.25 19.15 0.06
N THR A 1037 21.99 19.91 -1.00
CA THR A 1037 21.02 21.02 -1.06
C THR A 1037 20.17 20.85 -2.30
N ASN A 1038 18.92 21.30 -2.28
CA ASN A 1038 18.00 21.26 -3.44
C ASN A 1038 18.00 19.91 -4.17
N LEU A 1039 17.91 18.81 -3.43
CA LEU A 1039 17.70 17.46 -3.93
C LEU A 1039 16.49 16.87 -3.21
N VAL A 1040 15.67 16.10 -3.91
CA VAL A 1040 14.43 15.50 -3.38
C VAL A 1040 14.38 14.01 -3.67
N SER A 1041 14.48 13.64 -4.95
CA SER A 1041 14.47 12.26 -5.46
C SER A 1041 15.48 12.09 -6.63
N PRO A 1042 16.80 12.16 -6.37
CA PRO A 1042 17.81 11.97 -7.40
C PRO A 1042 17.91 10.48 -7.84
N GLU A 1043 17.14 10.08 -8.86
CA GLU A 1043 17.10 8.69 -9.35
C GLU A 1043 18.21 8.36 -10.37
N GLY A 1044 18.49 9.29 -11.30
CA GLY A 1044 19.41 9.07 -12.43
C GLY A 1044 20.78 9.72 -12.21
N LEU A 1045 21.86 9.07 -12.68
CA LEU A 1045 23.23 9.61 -12.57
C LEU A 1045 24.13 9.22 -13.76
N ALA A 1046 24.83 10.18 -14.35
CA ALA A 1046 25.79 9.99 -15.45
C ALA A 1046 27.08 10.80 -15.24
N VAL A 1047 28.23 10.26 -15.67
CA VAL A 1047 29.56 10.85 -15.44
C VAL A 1047 30.31 11.02 -16.77
N ASP A 1048 30.61 12.26 -17.17
CA ASP A 1048 31.49 12.53 -18.33
C ASP A 1048 32.95 12.65 -17.88
N VAL A 1049 33.63 11.51 -17.86
CA VAL A 1049 35.06 11.39 -17.56
C VAL A 1049 35.94 12.25 -18.48
N LYS A 1050 35.51 12.56 -19.71
CA LYS A 1050 36.25 13.40 -20.66
C LYS A 1050 36.19 14.87 -20.27
N ARG A 1051 35.01 15.39 -19.92
CA ARG A 1051 34.76 16.80 -19.56
C ARG A 1051 34.93 17.12 -18.07
N ARG A 1052 34.98 16.10 -17.21
CA ARG A 1052 34.95 16.20 -15.73
C ARG A 1052 33.62 16.74 -15.19
N LEU A 1053 32.52 16.42 -15.86
CA LEU A 1053 31.16 16.77 -15.46
C LEU A 1053 30.40 15.55 -14.92
N ILE A 1054 29.45 15.81 -14.02
CA ILE A 1054 28.42 14.87 -13.56
C ILE A 1054 27.04 15.44 -13.92
N PHE A 1055 26.11 14.58 -14.27
CA PHE A 1055 24.72 14.91 -14.61
C PHE A 1055 23.79 14.01 -13.80
N TRP A 1056 22.69 14.56 -13.30
CA TRP A 1056 21.67 13.78 -12.59
C TRP A 1056 20.27 14.22 -12.98
N VAL A 1057 19.32 13.39 -12.59
CA VAL A 1057 17.88 13.57 -12.75
C VAL A 1057 17.27 13.55 -11.36
N ASP A 1058 16.47 14.57 -11.03
CA ASP A 1058 15.66 14.59 -9.80
C ASP A 1058 14.17 14.56 -10.17
N SER A 1059 13.47 13.49 -9.76
CA SER A 1059 12.16 13.09 -10.29
C SER A 1059 10.95 13.62 -9.51
N THR A 1060 11.15 14.57 -8.60
CA THR A 1060 10.07 15.25 -7.84
C THR A 1060 9.98 16.76 -8.12
N PRO A 1061 11.08 17.49 -8.38
CA PRO A 1061 11.03 18.85 -8.94
C PRO A 1061 11.16 18.87 -10.48
N ASP A 1062 11.19 17.70 -11.13
CA ASP A 1062 11.29 17.51 -12.58
C ASP A 1062 12.45 18.26 -13.26
N VAL A 1063 13.66 18.12 -12.70
CA VAL A 1063 14.88 18.75 -13.25
C VAL A 1063 15.94 17.77 -13.71
N ILE A 1064 16.69 18.20 -14.73
CA ILE A 1064 17.97 17.63 -15.13
C ILE A 1064 19.05 18.67 -14.89
N GLU A 1065 20.06 18.30 -14.12
CA GLU A 1065 21.13 19.19 -13.68
C GLU A 1065 22.52 18.64 -14.01
N SER A 1066 23.50 19.54 -13.92
CA SER A 1066 24.91 19.27 -14.14
C SER A 1066 25.77 19.95 -13.08
N ALA A 1067 26.96 19.40 -12.82
CA ALA A 1067 28.03 20.03 -12.05
C ALA A 1067 29.40 19.51 -12.50
N ASN A 1068 30.48 20.10 -12.00
CA ASN A 1068 31.79 19.48 -12.02
C ASN A 1068 31.83 18.24 -11.11
N LEU A 1069 32.78 17.33 -11.34
CA LEU A 1069 32.96 16.11 -10.51
C LEU A 1069 33.38 16.38 -9.06
N ASP A 1070 33.65 17.63 -8.67
CA ASP A 1070 33.83 18.07 -7.28
C ASP A 1070 32.60 18.75 -6.67
N GLY A 1071 31.44 18.71 -7.37
CA GLY A 1071 30.19 19.36 -6.94
C GLY A 1071 30.13 20.87 -7.22
N SER A 1072 31.22 21.50 -7.67
CA SER A 1072 31.24 22.91 -8.03
C SER A 1072 30.55 23.19 -9.36
N GLY A 1073 30.18 24.45 -9.62
CA GLY A 1073 29.61 24.86 -10.91
C GLY A 1073 28.26 24.23 -11.24
N ARG A 1074 27.44 23.92 -10.22
CA ARG A 1074 26.09 23.37 -10.41
C ARG A 1074 25.23 24.28 -11.28
N GLN A 1075 24.61 23.69 -12.31
CA GLN A 1075 23.71 24.36 -13.25
C GLN A 1075 22.56 23.41 -13.64
N THR A 1076 21.33 23.90 -13.52
CA THR A 1076 20.13 23.30 -14.13
C THR A 1076 20.20 23.42 -15.64
N LEU A 1077 19.99 22.30 -16.35
CA LEU A 1077 19.98 22.23 -17.81
C LEU A 1077 18.55 22.24 -18.35
N PHE A 1078 17.64 21.52 -17.70
CA PHE A 1078 16.23 21.41 -18.07
C PHE A 1078 15.35 21.34 -16.82
N ASP A 1079 14.27 22.10 -16.83
CA ASP A 1079 13.30 22.32 -15.73
C ASP A 1079 11.86 22.51 -16.27
N THR A 1080 11.64 22.20 -17.55
CA THR A 1080 10.37 22.37 -18.28
C THR A 1080 10.16 21.19 -19.21
N ASP A 1081 8.89 20.84 -19.49
CA ASP A 1081 8.54 19.66 -20.30
C ASP A 1081 9.23 18.38 -19.79
N LEU A 1082 9.22 18.19 -18.48
CA LEU A 1082 9.64 16.98 -17.76
C LEU A 1082 8.53 16.69 -16.74
N VAL A 1083 8.20 15.42 -16.54
CA VAL A 1083 7.09 15.01 -15.65
C VAL A 1083 7.43 13.77 -14.83
N ASN A 1084 8.26 12.88 -15.39
CA ASN A 1084 8.78 11.71 -14.69
C ASN A 1084 10.13 11.28 -15.32
N PRO A 1085 11.17 12.12 -15.31
CA PRO A 1085 12.48 11.75 -15.84
C PRO A 1085 13.15 10.68 -14.95
N ARG A 1086 13.87 9.72 -15.55
CA ARG A 1086 14.55 8.63 -14.81
C ARG A 1086 15.97 8.33 -15.30
N ALA A 1087 16.11 7.59 -16.41
CA ALA A 1087 17.44 7.17 -16.84
C ALA A 1087 18.15 8.30 -17.57
N ILE A 1088 19.47 8.42 -17.36
CA ILE A 1088 20.31 9.43 -17.98
C ILE A 1088 21.67 8.81 -18.34
N ILE A 1089 22.17 9.09 -19.54
CA ILE A 1089 23.48 8.67 -20.01
C ILE A 1089 24.17 9.80 -20.78
N VAL A 1090 25.51 9.81 -20.77
CA VAL A 1090 26.32 10.76 -21.54
C VAL A 1090 27.23 10.02 -22.51
N VAL A 1091 27.18 10.41 -23.79
CA VAL A 1091 28.05 9.89 -24.85
C VAL A 1091 29.22 10.84 -25.01
N SER A 1092 30.23 10.72 -24.13
CA SER A 1092 31.38 11.65 -24.01
C SER A 1092 32.14 11.91 -25.32
N SER A 1093 32.16 10.94 -26.24
CA SER A 1093 32.77 11.08 -27.57
C SER A 1093 32.06 12.13 -28.44
N ALA A 1094 30.72 12.09 -28.48
CA ALA A 1094 29.87 13.02 -29.20
C ALA A 1094 29.61 14.33 -28.41
N GLY A 1095 29.57 14.26 -27.08
CA GLY A 1095 29.08 15.37 -26.25
C GLY A 1095 27.55 15.44 -26.17
N THR A 1096 26.88 14.31 -26.30
CA THR A 1096 25.41 14.22 -26.29
C THR A 1096 24.93 13.55 -25.02
N LEU A 1097 23.98 14.19 -24.34
CA LEU A 1097 23.21 13.65 -23.23
C LEU A 1097 21.96 12.96 -23.79
N TYR A 1098 21.58 11.81 -23.24
CA TYR A 1098 20.30 11.15 -23.53
C TYR A 1098 19.60 10.81 -22.21
N TRP A 1099 18.27 10.96 -22.15
CA TRP A 1099 17.48 10.58 -20.99
C TRP A 1099 16.13 10.00 -21.37
N THR A 1100 15.46 9.40 -20.40
CA THR A 1100 14.08 8.89 -20.52
C THR A 1100 13.16 9.61 -19.56
N ASP A 1101 11.93 9.87 -20.00
CA ASP A 1101 10.80 10.30 -19.18
C ASP A 1101 9.68 9.25 -19.34
N TRP A 1102 9.16 8.77 -18.21
CA TRP A 1102 8.14 7.71 -18.15
C TRP A 1102 6.74 8.25 -17.80
N ASN A 1103 6.48 9.53 -18.07
CA ASN A 1103 5.13 10.12 -18.12
C ASN A 1103 4.14 9.12 -18.76
N ARG A 1104 3.03 8.83 -18.06
CA ARG A 1104 2.03 7.84 -18.51
C ARG A 1104 1.30 8.26 -19.79
N GLU A 1105 1.19 9.55 -20.06
CA GLU A 1105 0.44 10.11 -21.20
C GLU A 1105 1.35 10.30 -22.42
N ALA A 1106 2.57 10.78 -22.20
CA ALA A 1106 3.55 11.10 -23.23
C ALA A 1106 4.96 10.57 -22.89
N PRO A 1107 5.15 9.23 -22.76
CA PRO A 1107 6.45 8.65 -22.45
C PRO A 1107 7.42 8.92 -23.60
N LYS A 1108 8.64 9.36 -23.28
CA LYS A 1108 9.59 9.86 -24.29
C LYS A 1108 11.04 9.52 -23.96
N ILE A 1109 11.84 9.39 -25.02
CA ILE A 1109 13.31 9.32 -24.95
C ILE A 1109 13.85 10.54 -25.67
N GLU A 1110 14.70 11.31 -24.99
CA GLU A 1110 15.18 12.61 -25.46
C GLU A 1110 16.70 12.68 -25.49
N CYS A 1111 17.22 13.71 -26.15
CA CYS A 1111 18.64 14.03 -26.14
C CYS A 1111 18.94 15.50 -26.38
N ALA A 1112 20.12 15.95 -25.93
CA ALA A 1112 20.65 17.29 -26.11
C ALA A 1112 22.19 17.28 -26.15
N SER A 1113 22.82 18.43 -26.39
CA SER A 1113 24.23 18.63 -26.02
C SER A 1113 24.37 18.57 -24.50
N VAL A 1114 25.56 18.22 -24.02
CA VAL A 1114 25.94 18.35 -22.59
C VAL A 1114 25.83 19.79 -22.07
N ASP A 1115 25.82 20.78 -22.96
CA ASP A 1115 25.67 22.22 -22.67
C ASP A 1115 24.19 22.69 -22.73
N GLY A 1116 23.23 21.77 -22.63
CA GLY A 1116 21.77 22.03 -22.69
C GLY A 1116 21.20 22.32 -24.09
N GLN A 1117 22.06 22.57 -25.09
CA GLN A 1117 21.63 23.00 -26.43
C GLN A 1117 21.05 21.86 -27.29
N ASN A 1118 20.19 22.19 -28.25
CA ASN A 1118 19.62 21.26 -29.25
C ASN A 1118 18.85 20.06 -28.64
N ARG A 1119 18.07 20.31 -27.57
CA ARG A 1119 17.10 19.33 -27.02
C ARG A 1119 16.13 18.87 -28.12
N ARG A 1120 15.95 17.55 -28.25
CA ARG A 1120 14.94 16.93 -29.12
C ARG A 1120 14.49 15.57 -28.60
N VAL A 1121 13.24 15.22 -28.89
CA VAL A 1121 12.72 13.85 -28.77
C VAL A 1121 13.36 12.94 -29.83
N VAL A 1122 13.70 11.72 -29.43
CA VAL A 1122 14.25 10.64 -30.26
C VAL A 1122 13.23 9.52 -30.46
N VAL A 1123 12.42 9.23 -29.43
CA VAL A 1123 11.31 8.26 -29.47
C VAL A 1123 10.16 8.78 -28.61
N SER A 1124 8.93 8.67 -29.11
CA SER A 1124 7.69 8.97 -28.38
C SER A 1124 6.54 7.99 -28.70
N ASP A 1125 6.79 7.00 -29.56
CA ASP A 1125 5.80 6.03 -30.03
C ASP A 1125 6.12 4.64 -29.49
N GLY A 1126 5.09 3.85 -29.16
CA GLY A 1126 5.28 2.42 -28.81
C GLY A 1126 6.28 2.17 -27.66
N ILE A 1127 6.34 3.07 -26.68
CA ILE A 1127 7.09 2.97 -25.43
C ILE A 1127 6.15 3.25 -24.25
N GLY A 1128 6.47 2.74 -23.06
CA GLY A 1128 5.61 2.84 -21.88
C GLY A 1128 6.35 3.23 -20.61
N LEU A 1129 7.21 2.34 -20.10
CA LEU A 1129 8.05 2.61 -18.93
C LEU A 1129 9.53 2.41 -19.29
N PRO A 1130 10.15 3.33 -20.05
CA PRO A 1130 11.55 3.25 -20.48
C PRO A 1130 12.53 3.50 -19.32
N ASN A 1131 12.52 2.62 -18.31
CA ASN A 1131 13.28 2.76 -17.07
C ASN A 1131 14.80 2.72 -17.27
N ALA A 1132 15.30 1.98 -18.27
CA ALA A 1132 16.72 1.70 -18.44
C ALA A 1132 17.22 2.13 -19.83
N LEU A 1133 18.34 2.87 -19.88
CA LEU A 1133 18.91 3.47 -21.10
C LEU A 1133 20.42 3.21 -21.19
N THR A 1134 20.93 2.92 -22.39
CA THR A 1134 22.36 2.71 -22.64
C THR A 1134 22.76 3.06 -24.08
N PHE A 1135 24.06 3.13 -24.36
CA PHE A 1135 24.59 3.42 -25.70
C PHE A 1135 25.49 2.28 -26.22
N ASP A 1136 25.12 1.73 -27.37
CA ASP A 1136 25.89 0.71 -28.07
C ASP A 1136 27.01 1.36 -28.88
N SER A 1137 28.22 1.38 -28.31
CA SER A 1137 29.41 1.93 -28.94
C SER A 1137 29.93 1.15 -30.16
N SER A 1138 29.43 -0.06 -30.42
CA SER A 1138 29.82 -0.87 -31.59
C SER A 1138 29.06 -0.50 -32.86
N SER A 1139 27.82 -0.03 -32.72
CA SER A 1139 26.94 0.36 -33.84
C SER A 1139 26.47 1.80 -33.78
N GLY A 1140 26.85 2.56 -32.75
CA GLY A 1140 26.48 3.97 -32.57
C GLY A 1140 25.00 4.18 -32.29
N GLN A 1141 24.33 3.20 -31.66
CA GLN A 1141 22.88 3.21 -31.41
C GLN A 1141 22.56 3.47 -29.94
N VAL A 1142 21.46 4.20 -29.70
CA VAL A 1142 20.85 4.36 -28.38
C VAL A 1142 19.94 3.16 -28.14
N CYS A 1143 20.03 2.51 -26.99
CA CYS A 1143 19.26 1.32 -26.68
C CYS A 1143 18.60 1.44 -25.30
N TRP A 1144 17.34 1.03 -25.19
CA TRP A 1144 16.58 1.09 -23.95
C TRP A 1144 15.90 -0.24 -23.64
N ALA A 1145 15.59 -0.45 -22.37
CA ALA A 1145 14.79 -1.57 -21.89
C ALA A 1145 13.59 -1.02 -21.13
N ASP A 1146 12.40 -1.42 -21.58
CA ASP A 1146 11.11 -0.87 -21.18
C ASP A 1146 10.34 -1.90 -20.34
N ALA A 1147 9.89 -1.50 -19.14
CA ALA A 1147 9.19 -2.36 -18.20
C ALA A 1147 7.67 -2.46 -18.46
N GLY A 1148 7.10 -1.51 -19.22
CA GLY A 1148 5.71 -1.50 -19.65
C GLY A 1148 5.51 -2.34 -20.91
N THR A 1149 6.27 -2.04 -21.98
CA THR A 1149 6.21 -2.81 -23.24
C THR A 1149 7.00 -4.12 -23.19
N LYS A 1150 7.85 -4.30 -22.16
CA LYS A 1150 8.67 -5.50 -21.89
C LYS A 1150 9.67 -5.84 -22.99
N ARG A 1151 10.24 -4.83 -23.65
CA ARG A 1151 11.17 -4.98 -24.78
C ARG A 1151 12.52 -4.36 -24.49
N LEU A 1152 13.56 -4.93 -25.10
CA LEU A 1152 14.85 -4.27 -25.32
C LEU A 1152 14.87 -3.80 -26.77
N GLU A 1153 15.01 -2.50 -26.99
CA GLU A 1153 15.07 -1.89 -28.33
C GLU A 1153 16.33 -1.06 -28.52
N CYS A 1154 16.74 -0.88 -29.78
CA CYS A 1154 17.81 0.03 -30.19
C CYS A 1154 17.37 0.89 -31.38
N ILE A 1155 17.77 2.16 -31.40
CA ILE A 1155 17.53 3.13 -32.48
C ILE A 1155 18.81 3.90 -32.80
N SER A 1156 18.93 4.40 -34.03
CA SER A 1156 20.01 5.31 -34.40
C SER A 1156 19.73 6.73 -33.85
N PRO A 1157 20.75 7.54 -33.50
CA PRO A 1157 20.57 8.90 -32.96
C PRO A 1157 19.83 9.91 -33.86
N ASP A 1158 19.60 9.56 -35.13
CA ASP A 1158 18.81 10.31 -36.11
C ASP A 1158 17.33 9.88 -36.17
N GLY A 1159 16.89 8.99 -35.28
CA GLY A 1159 15.55 8.39 -35.27
C GLY A 1159 15.36 7.24 -36.28
N SER A 1160 16.40 6.86 -37.02
CA SER A 1160 16.31 5.77 -38.01
C SER A 1160 16.59 4.38 -37.41
N GLY A 1161 16.22 3.32 -38.13
CA GLY A 1161 16.70 1.97 -37.84
C GLY A 1161 16.30 1.38 -36.49
N ARG A 1162 15.16 1.83 -35.92
CA ARG A 1162 14.57 1.24 -34.71
C ARG A 1162 14.38 -0.27 -34.87
N ARG A 1163 14.83 -1.04 -33.89
CA ARG A 1163 14.76 -2.50 -33.87
C ARG A 1163 14.56 -3.05 -32.45
N VAL A 1164 13.69 -4.04 -32.32
CA VAL A 1164 13.61 -4.87 -31.12
C VAL A 1164 14.80 -5.83 -31.12
N ILE A 1165 15.60 -5.78 -30.05
CA ILE A 1165 16.73 -6.70 -29.78
C ILE A 1165 16.27 -7.88 -28.92
N HIS A 1166 15.30 -7.67 -28.02
CA HIS A 1166 14.69 -8.74 -27.24
C HIS A 1166 13.19 -8.46 -27.01
N PRO A 1167 12.28 -9.39 -27.34
CA PRO A 1167 10.84 -9.12 -27.32
C PRO A 1167 10.18 -9.28 -25.94
N THR A 1168 10.85 -9.92 -24.97
CA THR A 1168 10.25 -10.32 -23.69
C THR A 1168 11.22 -10.12 -22.52
N LEU A 1169 11.01 -9.09 -21.72
CA LEU A 1169 11.68 -8.82 -20.44
C LEU A 1169 10.67 -8.96 -19.27
N ASN A 1170 11.13 -8.97 -18.02
CA ASN A 1170 10.23 -8.99 -16.85
C ASN A 1170 9.99 -7.57 -16.33
N TYR A 1171 11.00 -6.95 -15.70
CA TYR A 1171 10.92 -5.59 -15.18
C TYR A 1171 12.33 -4.95 -15.07
N PRO A 1172 12.90 -4.44 -16.18
CA PRO A 1172 14.19 -3.76 -16.16
C PRO A 1172 14.15 -2.45 -15.36
N PHE A 1173 15.24 -2.15 -14.64
CA PHE A 1173 15.46 -0.87 -13.95
C PHE A 1173 16.64 -0.07 -14.51
N SER A 1174 17.84 -0.65 -14.61
CA SER A 1174 19.03 0.02 -15.17
C SER A 1174 19.80 -0.92 -16.10
N MET A 1175 20.51 -0.39 -17.11
CA MET A 1175 21.18 -1.20 -18.15
C MET A 1175 22.51 -0.62 -18.62
N VAL A 1176 23.50 -1.48 -18.85
CA VAL A 1176 24.79 -1.15 -19.47
C VAL A 1176 25.13 -2.10 -20.62
N TYR A 1177 25.79 -1.57 -21.66
CA TYR A 1177 26.26 -2.34 -22.82
C TYR A 1177 27.77 -2.62 -22.74
N TYR A 1178 28.18 -3.86 -22.99
CA TYR A 1178 29.59 -4.23 -23.15
C TYR A 1178 29.76 -5.43 -24.09
N ARG A 1179 30.65 -5.30 -25.09
CA ARG A 1179 31.07 -6.34 -26.05
C ARG A 1179 29.91 -7.23 -26.57
N GLY A 1180 28.91 -6.61 -27.20
CA GLY A 1180 27.78 -7.33 -27.81
C GLY A 1180 26.73 -7.85 -26.81
N HIS A 1181 26.86 -7.53 -25.52
CA HIS A 1181 25.94 -7.98 -24.48
C HIS A 1181 25.37 -6.78 -23.72
N PHE A 1182 24.08 -6.86 -23.38
CA PHE A 1182 23.37 -5.94 -22.51
C PHE A 1182 23.23 -6.57 -21.12
N TYR A 1183 23.65 -5.85 -20.09
CA TYR A 1183 23.58 -6.25 -18.69
C TYR A 1183 22.59 -5.34 -17.99
N TYR A 1184 21.51 -5.88 -17.43
CA TYR A 1184 20.46 -5.06 -16.83
C TYR A 1184 19.99 -5.61 -15.49
N THR A 1185 19.53 -4.72 -14.60
CA THR A 1185 18.94 -5.08 -13.30
C THR A 1185 17.44 -5.32 -13.44
N ASP A 1186 16.93 -6.43 -12.88
CA ASP A 1186 15.53 -6.87 -13.01
C ASP A 1186 14.86 -7.05 -11.64
N TRP A 1187 13.83 -6.25 -11.34
CA TRP A 1187 13.12 -6.27 -10.05
C TRP A 1187 12.18 -7.47 -9.85
N ARG A 1188 11.85 -8.23 -10.91
CA ARG A 1188 11.07 -9.48 -10.78
C ARG A 1188 11.98 -10.69 -10.56
N ARG A 1189 13.27 -10.58 -10.89
CA ARG A 1189 14.29 -11.62 -10.63
C ARG A 1189 15.13 -11.36 -9.38
N ASP A 1190 15.19 -10.12 -8.89
CA ASP A 1190 16.17 -9.65 -7.89
C ASP A 1190 17.62 -9.97 -8.31
N GLY A 1191 18.01 -9.56 -9.52
CA GLY A 1191 19.35 -9.83 -10.03
C GLY A 1191 19.75 -9.07 -11.28
N VAL A 1192 20.95 -9.40 -11.78
CA VAL A 1192 21.53 -8.90 -13.05
C VAL A 1192 21.33 -9.96 -14.13
N ILE A 1193 20.71 -9.58 -15.24
CA ILE A 1193 20.39 -10.46 -16.37
C ILE A 1193 21.21 -10.03 -17.60
N VAL A 1194 21.70 -10.99 -18.40
CA VAL A 1194 22.55 -10.72 -19.58
C VAL A 1194 21.87 -11.17 -20.87
N VAL A 1195 21.67 -10.24 -21.81
CA VAL A 1195 21.13 -10.50 -23.15
C VAL A 1195 22.21 -10.31 -24.21
N SER A 1196 22.39 -11.30 -25.09
CA SER A 1196 23.24 -11.19 -26.27
C SER A 1196 22.51 -10.43 -27.39
N LYS A 1197 23.16 -9.38 -27.92
CA LYS A 1197 22.69 -8.57 -29.05
C LYS A 1197 22.52 -9.37 -30.33
N ASP A 1198 23.46 -10.28 -30.59
CA ASP A 1198 23.58 -10.97 -31.88
C ASP A 1198 22.66 -12.20 -31.96
N SER A 1199 22.27 -12.77 -30.81
CA SER A 1199 21.42 -13.97 -30.74
C SER A 1199 20.03 -13.73 -30.16
N SER A 1200 19.70 -12.54 -29.64
CA SER A 1200 18.41 -12.23 -29.00
C SER A 1200 18.05 -13.26 -27.91
N GLN A 1201 19.02 -13.62 -27.07
CA GLN A 1201 18.84 -14.63 -26.01
C GLN A 1201 19.51 -14.21 -24.70
N PHE A 1202 18.92 -14.63 -23.58
CA PHE A 1202 19.55 -14.62 -22.28
C PHE A 1202 20.77 -15.56 -22.27
N THR A 1203 21.93 -15.08 -21.79
CA THR A 1203 23.22 -15.78 -21.85
C THR A 1203 23.84 -16.08 -20.48
N ASP A 1204 23.46 -15.30 -19.47
CA ASP A 1204 23.83 -15.44 -18.05
C ASP A 1204 22.80 -14.74 -17.16
N GLU A 1205 22.71 -15.13 -15.90
CA GLU A 1205 22.03 -14.40 -14.82
C GLU A 1205 22.83 -14.49 -13.51
N TYR A 1206 22.77 -13.44 -12.69
CA TYR A 1206 23.35 -13.41 -11.34
C TYR A 1206 22.30 -12.90 -10.35
N LEU A 1207 22.00 -13.73 -9.34
CA LEU A 1207 21.09 -13.42 -8.24
C LEU A 1207 21.92 -13.33 -6.94
N PRO A 1208 21.96 -12.20 -6.22
CA PRO A 1208 22.68 -12.12 -4.95
C PRO A 1208 22.05 -12.99 -3.85
N ASP A 1209 22.86 -13.47 -2.91
CA ASP A 1209 22.39 -14.31 -1.79
C ASP A 1209 21.32 -13.62 -0.93
N GLN A 1210 21.48 -12.30 -0.74
CA GLN A 1210 20.44 -11.43 -0.20
C GLN A 1210 19.57 -10.94 -1.37
N ARG A 1211 18.40 -11.55 -1.55
CA ARG A 1211 17.39 -11.06 -2.50
C ARG A 1211 16.68 -9.82 -1.96
N SER A 1212 16.89 -8.72 -2.67
CA SER A 1212 16.21 -7.43 -2.58
C SER A 1212 16.53 -6.68 -3.87
N HIS A 1213 15.69 -5.72 -4.27
CA HIS A 1213 15.81 -5.07 -5.58
C HIS A 1213 17.19 -4.44 -5.83
N LEU A 1214 17.70 -4.63 -7.04
CA LEU A 1214 18.90 -3.97 -7.56
C LEU A 1214 18.48 -2.73 -8.35
N TYR A 1215 19.18 -1.62 -8.15
CA TYR A 1215 18.88 -0.32 -8.77
C TYR A 1215 19.84 -0.06 -9.93
N GLY A 1216 20.59 1.04 -9.89
CA GLY A 1216 21.57 1.41 -10.91
C GLY A 1216 22.66 0.34 -11.11
N ILE A 1217 23.17 0.24 -12.35
CA ILE A 1217 24.29 -0.61 -12.73
C ILE A 1217 25.28 0.18 -13.59
N ALA A 1218 26.58 0.04 -13.33
CA ALA A 1218 27.66 0.74 -14.02
C ALA A 1218 28.83 -0.20 -14.35
N ILE A 1219 29.67 0.17 -15.33
CA ILE A 1219 30.87 -0.58 -15.71
C ILE A 1219 32.11 0.08 -15.10
N ALA A 1220 32.82 -0.65 -14.23
CA ALA A 1220 34.15 -0.30 -13.75
C ALA A 1220 35.24 -1.03 -14.56
N THR A 1221 36.31 -0.31 -14.86
CA THR A 1221 37.43 -0.74 -15.73
C THR A 1221 38.74 -0.14 -15.24
N THR A 1222 39.86 -0.87 -15.40
CA THR A 1222 41.20 -0.37 -15.02
C THR A 1222 41.69 0.76 -15.92
N ASP A 1223 41.19 0.79 -17.16
CA ASP A 1223 41.58 1.71 -18.21
C ASP A 1223 40.32 2.24 -18.89
N CYS A 1224 40.21 3.55 -19.09
CA CYS A 1224 39.05 4.15 -19.74
C CYS A 1224 38.84 3.59 -21.16
N LEU A 1225 37.68 2.95 -21.38
CA LEU A 1225 37.31 2.39 -22.68
C LEU A 1225 37.21 3.48 -23.74
N SER A 1226 38.20 3.55 -24.63
CA SER A 1226 38.26 4.51 -25.73
C SER A 1226 37.23 4.20 -26.81
N GLY A 1227 36.20 5.03 -26.94
CA GLY A 1227 35.22 4.99 -28.02
C GLY A 1227 35.79 5.46 -29.37
N GLU A 1228 36.92 4.92 -29.81
CA GLU A 1228 37.54 5.23 -31.09
C GLU A 1228 36.98 4.34 -32.22
N THR A 1229 36.31 4.97 -33.17
CA THR A 1229 35.93 4.37 -34.46
C THR A 1229 37.18 4.17 -35.32
N GLY A 1230 37.81 3.00 -35.23
CA GLY A 1230 39.05 2.69 -35.94
C GLY A 1230 39.07 1.30 -36.59
N VAL A 1231 38.67 1.21 -37.86
CA VAL A 1231 38.98 0.03 -38.69
C VAL A 1231 40.48 0.02 -38.96
N ARG A 1232 41.22 -0.87 -38.31
CA ARG A 1232 42.62 -1.15 -38.63
C ARG A 1232 42.82 -2.61 -39.01
N LEU A 1233 42.54 -2.89 -40.28
CA LEU A 1233 43.07 -4.06 -40.97
C LEU A 1233 44.60 -3.94 -41.04
N GLU A 1234 45.31 -4.73 -40.23
CA GLU A 1234 46.70 -5.10 -40.49
C GLU A 1234 46.80 -6.64 -40.52
N LEU A 1235 47.70 -7.12 -41.39
CA LEU A 1235 47.72 -8.44 -42.03
C LEU A 1235 48.01 -9.64 -41.10
#